data_AF-A0AA43LPF7-F1
#
_entry.id   AF-A0AA43LPF7-F1
#
_cell.length_a   1.000
_cell.length_b   1.000
_cell.length_c   1.000
_cell.angle_alpha   90.00
_cell.angle_beta   90.00
_cell.angle_gamma   90.00
#
_symmetry.space_group_name_H-M   'P 1'
#
loop_
_entity.id
_entity.type
_entity.pdbx_description
1 polymer ?
#
loop_
_entity_poly.entity_id
_entity_poly.type
_entity_poly.pdbx_seq_one_letter_code
_entity_poly.pdbx_strand_id
1 'polypeptide(L)'
;MNKILLIFIVCLLGYPGQASAKISLTWKDKGGRKQLHIKTTEKQQSITIDWGDGNIETQNSTSSVKYFLELNHFYSKNDTYHVTITAVNPANIIRFNCNDNSITSLDVSQCTALKDLECANNQLTSLDLSQCTALIYLSCFKNELSSLDVSKNTKLESISCGNNQLTSLEVNKNPKLFQIFCPYNQITTLNVTANAELINLDCNNNQLASLDFKSNPQLRELYCHSNQLTALDLENNPALQTVECYQNKIVSLDLNNNKELLQFYCDNNNLKYLNIQNSLKLNGLHCSNNQLASLNLSNNTALTKLYCSNNKFTDLNLKNNATLFELVCDSNKLASLDISNNVKLMELYCSNNQLTSLNLSNNVGLEKLICNTNQLTSLDLRNSERLNELICNDNKLSTLNVSKNSKLKKLHCYDNYLPYNQLANVHNNGSTYSRALRMSPQYAGETRYQEEDISLLYNGIASKISVENGVSGVDYTYINGILTFLKTGTYTVSMTHEKVKEEHFKLVKIITTYTISPWDISFTWNPTSESKLRIRATEGTNNIMVDWGNGTVTTHNSDGGRYYIDIPYANASGPYNAKIRRVNPKHVLDYLAVNNSGVTQLDVTNAPDLSRLYCANNKLQSLDLSNNKKIDYFECNDNQLSLEQLYDIMNNGAPYANSCIISPQRLPETKVMIGDVITIPSINGTYYDVEVIADRNYYNYIDGELTFIKTTEQPIKVFMFHPDVVDKEQAKAKVSIYYTVEYRNFNINATANNPLNGSIVGNGTYNYGETATLSVLLEGNNRFINWTDSEGNVVSTENPYTFTVTKDLELIAKLEPLNASGIDSNTAIDLQVYPNPVVDMLYINAERVQLVNIYNLQGVLVISQKGDIQSVDMGHLSSGGYIVIVKTANSLYRKVILKK
;
A
#
# COMPACT_ATOMS: atom_id res chain seq x y z
N MET A 1 29.78 -122.01 -56.40
CA MET A 1 29.99 -120.55 -56.43
C MET A 1 28.66 -119.88 -56.16
N ASN A 2 28.57 -119.07 -55.09
CA ASN A 2 27.64 -117.95 -54.86
C ASN A 2 27.35 -117.76 -53.37
N LYS A 3 28.34 -117.18 -52.68
CA LYS A 3 28.20 -116.50 -51.38
C LYS A 3 27.89 -114.99 -51.57
N ILE A 4 27.24 -114.61 -52.68
CA ILE A 4 26.98 -113.20 -53.06
C ILE A 4 25.48 -112.85 -53.14
N LEU A 5 24.55 -113.77 -52.84
CA LEU A 5 23.11 -113.52 -53.03
C LEU A 5 22.25 -113.54 -51.75
N LEU A 6 22.85 -113.30 -50.57
CA LEU A 6 22.09 -113.17 -49.31
C LEU A 6 22.30 -111.85 -48.57
N ILE A 7 22.90 -110.85 -49.22
CA ILE A 7 23.06 -109.47 -48.68
C ILE A 7 22.06 -108.48 -49.33
N PHE A 8 21.29 -108.91 -50.34
CA PHE A 8 20.35 -108.02 -51.06
C PHE A 8 18.90 -108.01 -50.53
N ILE A 9 18.57 -108.73 -49.45
CA ILE A 9 17.18 -108.82 -48.92
C ILE A 9 17.11 -108.33 -47.45
N VAL A 10 17.91 -107.32 -47.08
CA VAL A 10 17.73 -106.58 -45.81
C VAL A 10 17.55 -105.06 -46.03
N CYS A 11 17.61 -104.57 -47.27
CA CYS A 11 17.47 -103.13 -47.57
C CYS A 11 16.07 -102.68 -48.05
N LEU A 12 15.02 -103.50 -47.91
CA LEU A 12 13.66 -103.17 -48.40
C LEU A 12 12.54 -103.32 -47.37
N LEU A 13 12.85 -103.52 -46.08
CA LEU A 13 11.87 -103.36 -45.02
C LEU A 13 12.00 -101.95 -44.47
N GLY A 14 10.98 -101.15 -44.76
CA GLY A 14 10.87 -99.74 -44.38
C GLY A 14 11.19 -99.52 -42.90
N TYR A 15 12.11 -98.59 -42.67
CA TYR A 15 12.13 -97.87 -41.41
C TYR A 15 10.74 -97.23 -41.20
N PRO A 16 10.10 -97.40 -40.05
CA PRO A 16 8.89 -96.66 -39.74
C PRO A 16 9.22 -95.16 -39.83
N GLY A 17 8.43 -94.43 -40.61
CA GLY A 17 8.65 -93.03 -40.94
C GLY A 17 8.90 -92.18 -39.69
N GLN A 18 10.15 -91.80 -39.48
CA GLN A 18 10.51 -90.75 -38.53
C GLN A 18 9.98 -89.43 -39.07
N ALA A 19 9.09 -88.79 -38.30
CA ALA A 19 8.46 -87.53 -38.67
C ALA A 19 9.52 -86.44 -38.95
N SER A 20 9.41 -85.80 -40.12
CA SER A 20 10.16 -84.58 -40.43
C SER A 20 9.61 -83.42 -39.59
N ALA A 21 10.50 -82.60 -39.02
CA ALA A 21 10.07 -81.37 -38.36
C ALA A 21 9.40 -80.47 -39.41
N LYS A 22 8.14 -80.14 -39.17
CA LYS A 22 7.28 -79.38 -40.08
C LYS A 22 6.76 -78.12 -39.40
N ILE A 23 6.80 -77.02 -40.13
CA ILE A 23 6.09 -75.79 -39.79
C ILE A 23 5.07 -75.55 -40.89
N SER A 24 3.84 -75.23 -40.50
CA SER A 24 2.81 -74.76 -41.41
C SER A 24 2.35 -73.38 -40.96
N LEU A 25 2.27 -72.42 -41.88
CA LEU A 25 1.81 -71.08 -41.56
C LEU A 25 0.89 -70.56 -42.67
N THR A 26 0.00 -69.66 -42.28
CA THR A 26 -0.85 -68.93 -43.21
C THR A 26 -0.58 -67.45 -43.03
N TRP A 27 -0.23 -66.73 -44.10
CA TRP A 27 -0.27 -65.27 -44.08
C TRP A 27 -1.29 -64.75 -45.08
N LYS A 28 -1.84 -63.58 -44.76
CA LYS A 28 -2.68 -62.80 -45.65
C LYS A 28 -1.81 -61.71 -46.25
N ASP A 29 -1.37 -61.90 -47.49
CA ASP A 29 -0.44 -60.98 -48.12
C ASP A 29 -1.16 -59.80 -48.80
N LYS A 30 -0.55 -58.61 -48.67
CA LYS A 30 -0.90 -57.40 -49.43
C LYS A 30 0.14 -57.08 -50.53
N GLY A 31 0.94 -58.08 -50.91
CA GLY A 31 2.08 -57.99 -51.81
C GLY A 31 3.36 -57.58 -51.08
N GLY A 32 4.51 -57.98 -51.62
CA GLY A 32 5.83 -57.59 -51.09
C GLY A 32 6.76 -58.77 -50.77
N ARG A 33 7.93 -58.45 -50.22
CA ARG A 33 8.96 -59.43 -49.83
C ARG A 33 8.63 -60.02 -48.45
N LYS A 34 8.64 -61.34 -48.35
CA LYS A 34 8.56 -62.12 -47.09
C LYS A 34 9.92 -62.60 -46.69
N GLN A 35 10.17 -62.61 -45.38
CA GLN A 35 11.45 -63.04 -44.81
C GLN A 35 11.20 -64.00 -43.67
N LEU A 36 11.82 -65.16 -43.73
CA LEU A 36 11.79 -66.17 -42.67
C LEU A 36 13.23 -66.54 -42.31
N HIS A 37 13.52 -66.71 -41.03
CA HIS A 37 14.82 -67.20 -40.57
C HIS A 37 14.66 -68.52 -39.83
N ILE A 38 15.42 -69.53 -40.24
CA ILE A 38 15.38 -70.86 -39.63
C ILE A 38 16.78 -71.31 -39.24
N LYS A 39 16.87 -72.00 -38.10
CA LYS A 39 18.08 -72.73 -37.68
C LYS A 39 17.73 -74.18 -37.38
N THR A 40 18.57 -75.10 -37.82
CA THR A 40 18.44 -76.54 -37.61
C THR A 40 19.50 -77.09 -36.66
N THR A 41 19.34 -78.35 -36.23
CA THR A 41 20.27 -79.07 -35.35
C THR A 41 21.63 -79.38 -35.98
N GLU A 42 21.71 -79.56 -37.30
CA GLU A 42 22.91 -80.04 -37.99
C GLU A 42 23.26 -79.19 -39.24
N LYS A 43 24.55 -79.16 -39.58
CA LYS A 43 25.07 -78.45 -40.77
C LYS A 43 24.77 -79.25 -42.04
N GLN A 44 24.57 -78.52 -43.15
CA GLN A 44 24.33 -79.03 -44.51
C GLN A 44 23.02 -79.80 -44.73
N GLN A 45 22.04 -79.64 -43.85
CA GLN A 45 20.73 -80.27 -44.03
C GLN A 45 19.79 -79.41 -44.88
N SER A 46 18.95 -80.09 -45.66
CA SER A 46 17.98 -79.48 -46.58
C SER A 46 16.69 -79.11 -45.86
N ILE A 47 16.28 -77.85 -46.02
CA ILE A 47 14.92 -77.39 -45.73
C ILE A 47 14.20 -77.23 -47.06
N THR A 48 13.06 -77.89 -47.20
CA THR A 48 12.14 -77.66 -48.31
C THR A 48 11.03 -76.73 -47.85
N ILE A 49 10.82 -75.65 -48.60
CA ILE A 49 9.73 -74.71 -48.39
C ILE A 49 8.79 -74.72 -49.60
N ASP A 50 7.52 -74.97 -49.35
CA ASP A 50 6.43 -74.74 -50.28
C ASP A 50 5.80 -73.40 -49.92
N TRP A 51 5.95 -72.40 -50.79
CA TRP A 51 5.44 -71.05 -50.58
C TRP A 51 3.93 -70.93 -50.82
N GLY A 52 3.24 -72.02 -51.18
CA GLY A 52 1.78 -72.03 -51.34
C GLY A 52 1.26 -71.30 -52.58
N ASP A 53 2.13 -70.77 -53.43
CA ASP A 53 1.81 -70.19 -54.75
C ASP A 53 2.27 -71.10 -55.90
N GLY A 54 2.65 -72.34 -55.59
CA GLY A 54 3.23 -73.32 -56.52
C GLY A 54 4.75 -73.28 -56.60
N ASN A 55 5.42 -72.30 -55.98
CA ASN A 55 6.88 -72.28 -55.88
C ASN A 55 7.34 -73.12 -54.69
N ILE A 56 8.13 -74.17 -54.99
CA ILE A 56 8.78 -75.01 -53.99
C ILE A 56 10.29 -74.83 -54.12
N GLU A 57 10.93 -74.44 -53.02
CA GLU A 57 12.38 -74.27 -52.95
C GLU A 57 12.99 -75.25 -51.96
N THR A 58 14.19 -75.73 -52.22
CA THR A 58 14.97 -76.48 -51.24
C THR A 58 16.29 -75.76 -51.01
N GLN A 59 16.54 -75.35 -49.78
CA GLN A 59 17.77 -74.69 -49.38
C GLN A 59 18.59 -75.57 -48.43
N ASN A 60 19.90 -75.61 -48.67
CA ASN A 60 20.87 -76.28 -47.80
C ASN A 60 21.56 -75.23 -46.94
N SER A 61 21.70 -75.47 -45.63
CA SER A 61 22.47 -74.55 -44.79
C SER A 61 23.94 -74.54 -45.26
N THR A 62 24.46 -73.39 -45.71
CA THR A 62 25.86 -73.25 -46.17
C THR A 62 26.83 -73.07 -45.01
N SER A 63 28.13 -73.29 -45.27
CA SER A 63 29.17 -73.57 -44.28
C SER A 63 29.80 -72.35 -43.56
N SER A 64 29.30 -71.12 -43.72
CA SER A 64 29.97 -69.92 -43.19
C SER A 64 29.19 -69.21 -42.07
N VAL A 65 29.67 -69.40 -40.82
CA VAL A 65 29.64 -68.50 -39.64
C VAL A 65 28.29 -67.96 -39.11
N LYS A 66 27.19 -68.07 -39.84
CA LYS A 66 25.83 -67.80 -39.34
C LYS A 66 24.94 -69.01 -39.64
N TYR A 67 24.56 -69.74 -38.60
CA TYR A 67 23.71 -70.94 -38.67
C TYR A 67 22.24 -70.62 -38.95
N PHE A 68 21.95 -69.72 -39.89
CA PHE A 68 20.60 -69.23 -40.17
C PHE A 68 20.35 -69.30 -41.67
N LEU A 69 19.26 -69.97 -42.06
CA LEU A 69 18.73 -69.93 -43.41
C LEU A 69 17.79 -68.73 -43.51
N GLU A 70 18.15 -67.76 -44.36
CA GLU A 70 17.31 -66.62 -44.68
C GLU A 70 16.49 -66.94 -45.93
N LEU A 71 15.24 -67.31 -45.74
CA LEU A 71 14.32 -67.60 -46.82
C LEU A 71 13.59 -66.32 -47.19
N ASN A 72 13.58 -66.00 -48.49
CA ASN A 72 12.96 -64.81 -49.01
C ASN A 72 12.04 -65.19 -50.16
N HIS A 73 10.84 -64.62 -50.18
CA HIS A 73 9.90 -64.81 -51.27
C HIS A 73 9.15 -63.54 -51.61
N PHE A 74 8.66 -63.43 -52.83
CA PHE A 74 7.89 -62.27 -53.28
C PHE A 74 6.61 -62.73 -53.93
N TYR A 75 5.46 -62.39 -53.34
CA TYR A 75 4.17 -62.64 -53.98
C TYR A 75 3.78 -61.46 -54.86
N SER A 76 3.37 -61.80 -56.08
CA SER A 76 2.92 -60.83 -57.08
C SER A 76 1.46 -60.41 -56.90
N LYS A 77 0.69 -61.10 -56.04
CA LYS A 77 -0.74 -60.85 -55.82
C LYS A 77 -1.07 -60.84 -54.33
N ASN A 78 -2.08 -60.05 -53.98
CA ASN A 78 -2.68 -60.04 -52.66
C ASN A 78 -3.59 -61.26 -52.54
N ASP A 79 -3.18 -62.25 -51.75
CA ASP A 79 -3.93 -63.47 -51.52
C ASP A 79 -3.57 -64.06 -50.15
N THR A 80 -4.23 -65.16 -49.79
CA THR A 80 -3.88 -65.98 -48.64
C THR A 80 -3.02 -67.14 -49.10
N TYR A 81 -1.83 -67.27 -48.50
CA TYR A 81 -0.89 -68.34 -48.87
C TYR A 81 -0.67 -69.27 -47.69
N HIS A 82 -0.74 -70.57 -47.98
CA HIS A 82 -0.45 -71.63 -47.03
C HIS A 82 0.96 -72.14 -47.26
N VAL A 83 1.89 -71.72 -46.41
CA VAL A 83 3.30 -72.05 -46.52
C VAL A 83 3.61 -73.26 -45.66
N THR A 84 4.34 -74.22 -46.22
CA THR A 84 4.82 -75.40 -45.51
C THR A 84 6.33 -75.47 -45.57
N ILE A 85 6.96 -75.62 -44.41
CA ILE A 85 8.41 -75.75 -44.26
C ILE A 85 8.68 -77.12 -43.66
N THR A 86 9.49 -77.92 -44.34
CA THR A 86 9.84 -79.27 -43.92
C THR A 86 11.34 -79.41 -43.83
N ALA A 87 11.85 -79.74 -42.64
CA ALA A 87 13.24 -80.15 -42.47
C ALA A 87 13.37 -81.65 -42.76
N VAL A 88 14.32 -82.03 -43.61
CA VAL A 88 14.56 -83.44 -43.94
C VAL A 88 15.25 -84.13 -42.76
N ASN A 89 14.74 -85.27 -42.32
CA ASN A 89 15.31 -86.08 -41.24
C ASN A 89 16.80 -86.41 -41.52
N PRO A 90 17.73 -86.25 -40.55
CA PRO A 90 17.52 -86.03 -39.10
C PRO A 90 17.50 -84.59 -38.58
N ALA A 91 17.38 -83.58 -39.43
CA ALA A 91 17.29 -82.20 -38.96
C ALA A 91 15.99 -81.96 -38.20
N ASN A 92 16.14 -81.37 -37.02
CA ASN A 92 15.07 -80.67 -36.34
C ASN A 92 15.26 -79.17 -36.45
N ILE A 93 14.16 -78.43 -36.45
CA ILE A 93 14.16 -76.96 -36.40
C ILE A 93 14.31 -76.55 -34.93
N ILE A 94 15.35 -75.77 -34.62
CA ILE A 94 15.65 -75.31 -33.26
C ILE A 94 15.40 -73.82 -33.06
N ARG A 95 15.37 -73.03 -34.15
CA ARG A 95 14.90 -71.66 -34.12
C ARG A 95 14.06 -71.37 -35.34
N PHE A 96 12.96 -70.67 -35.12
CA PHE A 96 12.11 -70.16 -36.20
C PHE A 96 11.77 -68.70 -35.91
N ASN A 97 12.07 -67.83 -36.86
CA ASN A 97 11.70 -66.43 -36.83
C ASN A 97 10.87 -66.10 -38.07
N CYS A 98 9.64 -65.68 -37.83
CA CYS A 98 8.68 -65.23 -38.81
C CYS A 98 8.06 -63.88 -38.43
N ASN A 99 8.84 -63.02 -37.75
CA ASN A 99 8.37 -61.70 -37.36
C ASN A 99 7.96 -60.87 -38.59
N ASP A 100 7.03 -59.92 -38.41
CA ASP A 100 6.70 -58.91 -39.43
C ASP A 100 6.12 -59.46 -40.75
N ASN A 101 5.40 -60.59 -40.72
CA ASN A 101 4.93 -61.27 -41.94
C ASN A 101 3.40 -61.29 -42.15
N SER A 102 2.61 -60.62 -41.30
CA SER A 102 1.13 -60.65 -41.35
C SER A 102 0.54 -62.07 -41.32
N ILE A 103 1.17 -62.96 -40.56
CA ILE A 103 0.76 -64.36 -40.38
C ILE A 103 -0.50 -64.42 -39.52
N THR A 104 -1.52 -65.14 -39.98
CA THR A 104 -2.80 -65.34 -39.28
C THR A 104 -2.88 -66.68 -38.56
N SER A 105 -2.11 -67.68 -39.00
CA SER A 105 -1.99 -68.97 -38.29
C SER A 105 -0.57 -69.54 -38.38
N LEU A 106 -0.15 -70.20 -37.31
CA LEU A 106 1.16 -70.83 -37.20
C LEU A 106 1.02 -72.16 -36.45
N ASP A 107 1.41 -73.25 -37.10
CA ASP A 107 1.52 -74.59 -36.53
C ASP A 107 2.99 -75.00 -36.47
N VAL A 108 3.48 -75.19 -35.25
CA VAL A 108 4.82 -75.66 -34.92
C VAL A 108 4.79 -76.99 -34.14
N SER A 109 3.65 -77.69 -34.13
CA SER A 109 3.43 -78.90 -33.32
C SER A 109 4.42 -80.04 -33.62
N GLN A 110 4.96 -80.10 -34.84
CA GLN A 110 5.96 -81.10 -35.24
C GLN A 110 7.41 -80.66 -34.94
N CYS A 111 7.62 -79.44 -34.42
CA CYS A 111 8.94 -78.90 -34.08
C CYS A 111 9.27 -79.10 -32.59
N THR A 112 9.36 -80.36 -32.14
CA THR A 112 9.56 -80.71 -30.73
C THR A 112 10.92 -80.28 -30.16
N ALA A 113 11.93 -80.06 -31.02
CA ALA A 113 13.25 -79.55 -30.62
C ALA A 113 13.38 -78.02 -30.67
N LEU A 114 12.30 -77.29 -30.96
CA LEU A 114 12.30 -75.83 -31.06
C LEU A 114 12.68 -75.20 -29.73
N LYS A 115 13.75 -74.38 -29.74
CA LYS A 115 14.27 -73.68 -28.57
C LYS A 115 13.97 -72.18 -28.59
N ASP A 116 13.80 -71.60 -29.76
CA ASP A 116 13.62 -70.16 -29.95
C ASP A 116 12.55 -69.92 -31.02
N LEU A 117 11.44 -69.32 -30.62
CA LEU A 117 10.33 -68.97 -31.50
C LEU A 117 10.10 -67.47 -31.48
N GLU A 118 10.27 -66.84 -32.63
CA GLU A 118 9.95 -65.43 -32.85
C GLU A 118 8.85 -65.32 -33.91
N CYS A 119 7.65 -64.97 -33.48
CA CYS A 119 6.47 -64.77 -34.34
C CYS A 119 5.78 -63.43 -34.05
N ALA A 120 6.55 -62.43 -33.63
CA ALA A 120 6.07 -61.10 -33.27
C ALA A 120 5.61 -60.26 -34.48
N ASN A 121 4.76 -59.27 -34.24
CA ASN A 121 4.19 -58.37 -35.25
C ASN A 121 3.50 -59.13 -36.41
N ASN A 122 2.56 -59.99 -36.02
CA ASN A 122 1.72 -60.77 -36.91
C ASN A 122 0.23 -60.59 -36.51
N GLN A 123 -0.65 -61.44 -37.02
CA GLN A 123 -2.11 -61.40 -36.78
C GLN A 123 -2.57 -62.75 -36.18
N LEU A 124 -1.72 -63.39 -35.38
CA LEU A 124 -2.05 -64.66 -34.75
C LEU A 124 -3.14 -64.47 -33.70
N THR A 125 -4.23 -65.22 -33.82
CA THR A 125 -5.33 -65.25 -32.83
C THR A 125 -5.18 -66.40 -31.83
N SER A 126 -4.40 -67.42 -32.18
CA SER A 126 -4.04 -68.57 -31.34
C SER A 126 -2.61 -69.02 -31.63
N LEU A 127 -1.94 -69.61 -30.62
CA LEU A 127 -0.61 -70.20 -30.77
C LEU A 127 -0.52 -71.44 -29.86
N ASP A 128 -0.44 -72.63 -30.47
CA ASP A 128 -0.25 -73.89 -29.73
C ASP A 128 1.25 -74.22 -29.62
N LEU A 129 1.74 -74.28 -28.38
CA LEU A 129 3.13 -74.59 -28.04
C LEU A 129 3.27 -75.90 -27.25
N SER A 130 2.20 -76.70 -27.15
CA SER A 130 2.13 -77.88 -26.28
C SER A 130 3.20 -78.93 -26.59
N GLN A 131 3.61 -79.05 -27.86
CA GLN A 131 4.64 -79.99 -28.31
C GLN A 131 6.06 -79.40 -28.28
N CYS A 132 6.20 -78.07 -28.21
CA CYS A 132 7.48 -77.36 -28.19
C CYS A 132 8.13 -77.38 -26.79
N THR A 133 8.26 -78.56 -26.18
CA THR A 133 8.73 -78.73 -24.79
C THR A 133 10.20 -78.33 -24.56
N ALA A 134 10.97 -78.15 -25.63
CA ALA A 134 12.35 -77.67 -25.60
C ALA A 134 12.48 -76.13 -25.62
N LEU A 135 11.37 -75.38 -25.69
CA LEU A 135 11.38 -73.93 -25.87
C LEU A 135 12.02 -73.19 -24.69
N ILE A 136 12.93 -72.27 -25.01
CA ILE A 136 13.72 -71.45 -24.07
C ILE A 136 13.34 -69.97 -24.25
N TYR A 137 13.17 -69.53 -25.49
CA TYR A 137 12.81 -68.15 -25.85
C TYR A 137 11.54 -68.13 -26.67
N LEU A 138 10.58 -67.30 -26.24
CA LEU A 138 9.34 -67.06 -26.96
C LEU A 138 9.14 -65.55 -27.14
N SER A 139 8.96 -65.12 -28.38
CA SER A 139 8.50 -63.78 -28.73
C SER A 139 7.28 -63.87 -29.65
N CYS A 140 6.11 -63.55 -29.11
CA CYS A 140 4.83 -63.46 -29.83
C CYS A 140 4.15 -62.09 -29.62
N PHE A 141 4.94 -61.06 -29.29
CA PHE A 141 4.48 -59.68 -29.11
C PHE A 141 3.81 -59.11 -30.36
N LYS A 142 2.83 -58.19 -30.21
CA LYS A 142 2.06 -57.62 -31.33
C LYS A 142 1.38 -58.69 -32.18
N ASN A 143 0.41 -59.36 -31.56
CA ASN A 143 -0.50 -60.29 -32.22
C ASN A 143 -1.93 -60.03 -31.69
N GLU A 144 -2.86 -60.94 -31.97
CA GLU A 144 -4.25 -60.86 -31.54
C GLU A 144 -4.61 -62.01 -30.57
N LEU A 145 -3.62 -62.51 -29.83
CA LEU A 145 -3.79 -63.65 -28.93
C LEU A 145 -4.70 -63.27 -27.76
N SER A 146 -5.78 -64.04 -27.57
CA SER A 146 -6.69 -63.91 -26.41
C SER A 146 -6.28 -64.80 -25.23
N SER A 147 -5.50 -65.85 -25.50
CA SER A 147 -4.91 -66.75 -24.51
C SER A 147 -3.56 -67.27 -25.00
N LEU A 148 -2.72 -67.69 -24.05
CA LEU A 148 -1.40 -68.27 -24.32
C LEU A 148 -1.08 -69.30 -23.23
N ASP A 149 -1.07 -70.58 -23.59
CA ASP A 149 -0.67 -71.67 -22.70
C ASP A 149 0.82 -72.00 -22.89
N VAL A 150 1.62 -71.78 -21.85
CA VAL A 150 3.04 -72.12 -21.79
C VAL A 150 3.36 -73.21 -20.76
N SER A 151 2.35 -73.91 -20.25
CA SER A 151 2.47 -74.87 -19.16
C SER A 151 3.38 -76.06 -19.46
N LYS A 152 3.56 -76.40 -20.75
CA LYS A 152 4.45 -77.48 -21.22
C LYS A 152 5.87 -77.01 -21.48
N ASN A 153 6.10 -75.71 -21.62
CA ASN A 153 7.39 -75.11 -21.96
C ASN A 153 8.21 -74.85 -20.68
N THR A 154 8.42 -75.89 -19.87
CA THR A 154 9.05 -75.79 -18.53
C THR A 154 10.50 -75.29 -18.52
N LYS A 155 11.15 -75.23 -19.69
CA LYS A 155 12.50 -74.71 -19.92
C LYS A 155 12.54 -73.24 -20.34
N LEU A 156 11.39 -72.57 -20.42
CA LEU A 156 11.29 -71.18 -20.86
C LEU A 156 12.05 -70.26 -19.89
N GLU A 157 12.95 -69.47 -20.45
CA GLU A 157 13.80 -68.50 -19.72
C GLU A 157 13.36 -67.05 -19.97
N SER A 158 12.83 -66.75 -21.16
CA SER A 158 12.25 -65.46 -21.47
C SER A 158 11.00 -65.59 -22.34
N ILE A 159 9.98 -64.81 -21.97
CA ILE A 159 8.72 -64.69 -22.71
C ILE A 159 8.42 -63.22 -23.02
N SER A 160 8.10 -62.95 -24.29
CA SER A 160 7.59 -61.67 -24.76
C SER A 160 6.25 -61.88 -25.46
N CYS A 161 5.17 -61.44 -24.82
CA CYS A 161 3.78 -61.61 -25.28
C CYS A 161 2.96 -60.32 -25.17
N GLY A 162 3.61 -59.16 -25.06
CA GLY A 162 2.92 -57.87 -25.01
C GLY A 162 2.17 -57.50 -26.29
N ASN A 163 1.34 -56.46 -26.25
CA ASN A 163 0.49 -56.02 -27.37
C ASN A 163 -0.33 -57.19 -27.93
N ASN A 164 -1.08 -57.84 -27.06
CA ASN A 164 -2.03 -58.90 -27.37
C ASN A 164 -3.36 -58.58 -26.65
N GLN A 165 -4.27 -59.55 -26.58
CA GLN A 165 -5.57 -59.42 -25.91
C GLN A 165 -5.67 -60.39 -24.72
N LEU A 166 -4.53 -60.74 -24.09
CA LEU A 166 -4.49 -61.71 -23.00
C LEU A 166 -5.21 -61.16 -21.76
N THR A 167 -6.10 -61.96 -21.19
CA THR A 167 -6.81 -61.63 -19.92
C THR A 167 -6.16 -62.25 -18.69
N SER A 168 -5.33 -63.27 -18.89
CA SER A 168 -4.52 -63.95 -17.89
C SER A 168 -3.24 -64.49 -18.52
N LEU A 169 -2.17 -64.63 -17.73
CA LEU A 169 -0.94 -65.29 -18.13
C LEU A 169 -0.44 -66.19 -16.99
N GLU A 170 -0.47 -67.51 -17.20
CA GLU A 170 0.00 -68.48 -16.20
C GLU A 170 1.45 -68.89 -16.47
N VAL A 171 2.35 -68.53 -15.55
CA VAL A 171 3.80 -68.79 -15.64
C VAL A 171 4.34 -69.63 -14.48
N ASN A 172 3.44 -70.18 -13.65
CA ASN A 172 3.77 -71.00 -12.48
C ASN A 172 4.44 -72.34 -12.83
N LYS A 173 4.39 -72.76 -14.10
CA LYS A 173 5.06 -73.98 -14.61
C LYS A 173 6.40 -73.69 -15.29
N ASN A 174 6.86 -72.44 -15.27
CA ASN A 174 8.06 -71.99 -15.97
C ASN A 174 9.09 -71.40 -14.97
N PRO A 175 9.63 -72.20 -14.03
CA PRO A 175 10.45 -71.70 -12.93
C PRO A 175 11.80 -71.09 -13.37
N LYS A 176 12.19 -71.30 -14.62
CA LYS A 176 13.43 -70.77 -15.23
C LYS A 176 13.28 -69.39 -15.86
N LEU A 177 12.07 -68.82 -15.85
CA LEU A 177 11.86 -67.47 -16.36
C LEU A 177 12.67 -66.45 -15.54
N PHE A 178 13.64 -65.82 -16.20
CA PHE A 178 14.34 -64.66 -15.67
C PHE A 178 13.80 -63.34 -16.26
N GLN A 179 13.02 -63.41 -17.35
CA GLN A 179 12.45 -62.26 -18.03
C GLN A 179 11.01 -62.52 -18.49
N ILE A 180 10.10 -61.63 -18.09
CA ILE A 180 8.68 -61.69 -18.47
C ILE A 180 8.28 -60.32 -19.00
N PHE A 181 7.94 -60.25 -20.29
CA PHE A 181 7.41 -59.06 -20.94
C PHE A 181 5.99 -59.33 -21.45
N CYS A 182 5.00 -58.78 -20.76
CA CYS A 182 3.58 -58.86 -21.12
C CYS A 182 2.86 -57.49 -21.20
N PRO A 183 3.53 -56.40 -21.64
CA PRO A 183 2.95 -55.06 -21.65
C PRO A 183 1.77 -54.93 -22.62
N TYR A 184 0.83 -54.02 -22.38
CA TYR A 184 -0.32 -53.77 -23.28
C TYR A 184 -1.15 -55.03 -23.55
N ASN A 185 -1.72 -55.58 -22.49
CA ASN A 185 -2.70 -56.67 -22.54
C ASN A 185 -3.92 -56.28 -21.68
N GLN A 186 -4.78 -57.24 -21.37
CA GLN A 186 -5.95 -57.07 -20.49
C GLN A 186 -5.80 -57.93 -19.23
N ILE A 187 -4.57 -58.20 -18.78
CA ILE A 187 -4.29 -59.12 -17.69
C ILE A 187 -4.81 -58.54 -16.38
N THR A 188 -5.65 -59.30 -15.69
CA THR A 188 -6.23 -58.92 -14.39
C THR A 188 -5.46 -59.52 -13.21
N THR A 189 -4.82 -60.66 -13.41
CA THR A 189 -4.00 -61.35 -12.40
C THR A 189 -2.74 -61.93 -13.04
N LEU A 190 -1.59 -61.72 -12.39
CA LEU A 190 -0.31 -62.30 -12.78
C LEU A 190 0.39 -62.87 -11.53
N ASN A 191 0.68 -64.17 -11.54
CA ASN A 191 1.36 -64.85 -10.43
C ASN A 191 2.78 -65.22 -10.84
N VAL A 192 3.77 -64.54 -10.25
CA VAL A 192 5.21 -64.77 -10.51
C VAL A 192 5.94 -65.46 -9.36
N THR A 193 5.21 -66.00 -8.38
CA THR A 193 5.79 -66.56 -7.15
C THR A 193 6.65 -67.83 -7.38
N ALA A 194 6.48 -68.49 -8.52
CA ALA A 194 7.28 -69.66 -8.91
C ALA A 194 8.57 -69.29 -9.67
N ASN A 195 8.75 -68.02 -10.05
CA ASN A 195 9.83 -67.57 -10.94
C ASN A 195 10.98 -66.95 -10.12
N ALA A 196 11.61 -67.73 -9.23
CA ALA A 196 12.63 -67.22 -8.31
C ALA A 196 13.88 -66.62 -9.00
N GLU A 197 14.12 -66.96 -10.27
CA GLU A 197 15.19 -66.44 -11.11
C GLU A 197 14.82 -65.12 -11.84
N LEU A 198 13.63 -64.56 -11.60
CA LEU A 198 13.13 -63.36 -12.28
C LEU A 198 13.99 -62.12 -11.99
N ILE A 199 14.53 -61.54 -13.06
CA ILE A 199 15.36 -60.32 -13.06
C ILE A 199 14.58 -59.14 -13.64
N ASN A 200 13.82 -59.38 -14.71
CA ASN A 200 13.10 -58.33 -15.46
C ASN A 200 11.61 -58.67 -15.56
N LEU A 201 10.75 -57.78 -15.06
CA LEU A 201 9.31 -57.91 -15.18
C LEU A 201 8.71 -56.64 -15.80
N ASP A 202 8.21 -56.74 -17.03
CA ASP A 202 7.34 -55.73 -17.64
C ASP A 202 5.91 -56.28 -17.77
N CYS A 203 5.03 -55.69 -16.99
CA CYS A 203 3.59 -55.95 -16.98
C CYS A 203 2.79 -54.65 -17.07
N ASN A 204 3.38 -53.60 -17.66
CA ASN A 204 2.72 -52.30 -17.79
C ASN A 204 1.46 -52.37 -18.66
N ASN A 205 0.61 -51.34 -18.60
CA ASN A 205 -0.60 -51.23 -19.45
C ASN A 205 -1.47 -52.50 -19.41
N ASN A 206 -1.82 -52.93 -18.20
CA ASN A 206 -2.71 -54.06 -17.94
C ASN A 206 -3.81 -53.62 -16.95
N GLN A 207 -4.52 -54.58 -16.36
CA GLN A 207 -5.61 -54.33 -15.42
C GLN A 207 -5.31 -54.93 -14.03
N LEU A 208 -4.03 -55.04 -13.67
CA LEU A 208 -3.60 -55.65 -12.41
C LEU A 208 -4.05 -54.79 -11.23
N ALA A 209 -4.81 -55.38 -10.30
CA ALA A 209 -5.20 -54.75 -9.04
C ALA A 209 -4.19 -55.01 -7.91
N SER A 210 -3.42 -56.09 -8.02
CA SER A 210 -2.37 -56.50 -7.10
C SER A 210 -1.28 -57.27 -7.85
N LEU A 211 -0.05 -57.23 -7.32
CA LEU A 211 1.06 -58.01 -7.84
C LEU A 211 1.92 -58.47 -6.65
N ASP A 212 2.18 -59.79 -6.57
CA ASP A 212 3.04 -60.37 -5.54
C ASP A 212 4.32 -60.89 -6.19
N PHE A 213 5.45 -60.34 -5.74
CA PHE A 213 6.79 -60.71 -6.19
C PHE A 213 7.75 -60.91 -5.00
N LYS A 214 7.22 -61.30 -3.82
CA LYS A 214 8.03 -61.58 -2.62
C LYS A 214 9.03 -62.71 -2.82
N SER A 215 8.70 -63.66 -3.70
CA SER A 215 9.57 -64.78 -4.06
C SER A 215 10.59 -64.46 -5.15
N ASN A 216 10.74 -63.19 -5.55
CA ASN A 216 11.62 -62.76 -6.66
C ASN A 216 12.75 -61.82 -6.17
N PRO A 217 13.69 -62.30 -5.31
CA PRO A 217 14.72 -61.45 -4.70
C PRO A 217 15.78 -60.93 -5.70
N GLN A 218 15.85 -61.52 -6.90
CA GLN A 218 16.78 -61.14 -7.96
C GLN A 218 16.23 -60.05 -8.89
N LEU A 219 14.99 -59.58 -8.66
CA LEU A 219 14.33 -58.59 -9.51
C LEU A 219 15.13 -57.27 -9.51
N ARG A 220 15.54 -56.81 -10.69
CA ARG A 220 16.32 -55.58 -10.93
C ARG A 220 15.49 -54.50 -11.60
N GLU A 221 14.63 -54.90 -12.52
CA GLU A 221 13.78 -54.00 -13.29
C GLU A 221 12.31 -54.41 -13.16
N LEU A 222 11.49 -53.47 -12.70
CA LEU A 222 10.04 -53.66 -12.55
C LEU A 222 9.30 -52.53 -13.26
N TYR A 223 8.62 -52.87 -14.35
CA TYR A 223 7.71 -51.99 -15.06
C TYR A 223 6.27 -52.48 -14.84
N CYS A 224 5.55 -51.80 -13.95
CA CYS A 224 4.17 -52.13 -13.57
C CYS A 224 3.24 -50.90 -13.67
N HIS A 225 3.69 -49.85 -14.36
CA HIS A 225 2.93 -48.63 -14.57
C HIS A 225 1.66 -48.84 -15.40
N SER A 226 0.73 -47.89 -15.32
CA SER A 226 -0.53 -47.93 -16.07
C SER A 226 -1.34 -49.21 -15.78
N ASN A 227 -1.52 -49.50 -14.48
CA ASN A 227 -2.33 -50.61 -13.96
C ASN A 227 -3.34 -50.08 -12.93
N GLN A 228 -3.90 -50.94 -12.09
CA GLN A 228 -4.86 -50.59 -11.04
C GLN A 228 -4.34 -50.88 -9.63
N LEU A 229 -3.01 -50.95 -9.45
CA LEU A 229 -2.38 -51.31 -8.19
C LEU A 229 -2.71 -50.30 -7.09
N THR A 230 -3.19 -50.79 -5.96
CA THR A 230 -3.50 -49.96 -4.77
C THR A 230 -2.40 -49.98 -3.72
N ALA A 231 -1.53 -50.99 -3.77
CA ALA A 231 -0.36 -51.16 -2.94
C ALA A 231 0.76 -51.82 -3.77
N LEU A 232 2.00 -51.57 -3.36
CA LEU A 232 3.19 -52.17 -3.97
C LEU A 232 4.21 -52.41 -2.86
N ASP A 233 4.40 -53.68 -2.50
CA ASP A 233 5.30 -54.11 -1.42
C ASP A 233 6.64 -54.54 -2.02
N LEU A 234 7.68 -53.72 -1.84
CA LEU A 234 9.03 -53.91 -2.41
C LEU A 234 10.05 -54.42 -1.38
N GLU A 235 9.61 -54.85 -0.20
CA GLU A 235 10.47 -55.18 0.94
C GLU A 235 11.48 -56.30 0.63
N ASN A 236 11.08 -57.26 -0.20
CA ASN A 236 11.81 -58.50 -0.49
C ASN A 236 12.62 -58.44 -1.80
N ASN A 237 12.78 -57.25 -2.39
CA ASN A 237 13.42 -57.07 -3.70
C ASN A 237 14.63 -56.11 -3.60
N PRO A 238 15.67 -56.46 -2.82
CA PRO A 238 16.80 -55.57 -2.54
C PRO A 238 17.68 -55.27 -3.76
N ALA A 239 17.59 -56.08 -4.82
CA ALA A 239 18.36 -55.94 -6.06
C ALA A 239 17.77 -54.92 -7.05
N LEU A 240 16.60 -54.31 -6.75
CA LEU A 240 15.94 -53.37 -7.63
C LEU A 240 16.82 -52.15 -7.94
N GLN A 241 16.97 -51.87 -9.23
CA GLN A 241 17.72 -50.74 -9.78
C GLN A 241 16.79 -49.71 -10.44
N THR A 242 15.71 -50.19 -11.07
CA THR A 242 14.70 -49.36 -11.73
C THR A 242 13.31 -49.87 -11.39
N VAL A 243 12.43 -48.97 -10.95
CA VAL A 243 11.01 -49.26 -10.75
C VAL A 243 10.16 -48.17 -11.40
N GLU A 244 9.27 -48.60 -12.29
CA GLU A 244 8.25 -47.76 -12.90
C GLU A 244 6.86 -48.25 -12.47
N CYS A 245 6.23 -47.49 -11.58
CA CYS A 245 4.90 -47.79 -11.03
C CYS A 245 3.92 -46.61 -11.20
N TYR A 246 4.23 -45.67 -12.10
CA TYR A 246 3.38 -44.51 -12.36
C TYR A 246 2.00 -44.88 -12.91
N GLN A 247 1.02 -43.97 -12.84
CA GLN A 247 -0.35 -44.22 -13.29
C GLN A 247 -0.97 -45.47 -12.64
N ASN A 248 -0.94 -45.52 -11.32
CA ASN A 248 -1.61 -46.53 -10.49
C ASN A 248 -2.45 -45.82 -9.41
N LYS A 249 -2.90 -46.55 -8.39
CA LYS A 249 -3.69 -46.02 -7.27
C LYS A 249 -2.97 -46.19 -5.92
N ILE A 250 -1.63 -46.26 -5.93
CA ILE A 250 -0.82 -46.56 -4.75
C ILE A 250 -0.87 -45.39 -3.75
N VAL A 251 -1.06 -45.70 -2.46
CA VAL A 251 -1.27 -44.68 -1.40
C VAL A 251 -0.02 -44.42 -0.55
N SER A 252 0.85 -45.42 -0.43
CA SER A 252 2.11 -45.32 0.31
C SER A 252 3.15 -46.25 -0.29
N LEU A 253 4.41 -45.82 -0.27
CA LEU A 253 5.54 -46.61 -0.72
C LEU A 253 6.69 -46.53 0.27
N ASP A 254 7.31 -47.68 0.55
CA ASP A 254 8.50 -47.80 1.37
C ASP A 254 9.61 -48.49 0.58
N LEU A 255 10.72 -47.77 0.36
CA LEU A 255 11.89 -48.23 -0.39
C LEU A 255 13.10 -48.50 0.51
N ASN A 256 12.89 -48.70 1.82
CA ASN A 256 13.97 -48.78 2.80
C ASN A 256 14.97 -49.94 2.53
N ASN A 257 14.55 -50.99 1.83
CA ASN A 257 15.37 -52.15 1.49
C ASN A 257 15.97 -52.08 0.08
N ASN A 258 15.54 -51.14 -0.77
CA ASN A 258 15.96 -51.04 -2.17
C ASN A 258 17.18 -50.11 -2.30
N LYS A 259 18.31 -50.55 -1.73
CA LYS A 259 19.57 -49.77 -1.64
C LYS A 259 20.28 -49.60 -2.98
N GLU A 260 20.00 -50.49 -3.93
CA GLU A 260 20.56 -50.49 -5.28
C GLU A 260 19.77 -49.60 -6.26
N LEU A 261 18.69 -48.98 -5.81
CA LEU A 261 17.79 -48.20 -6.66
C LEU A 261 18.50 -46.96 -7.21
N LEU A 262 18.48 -46.82 -8.54
CA LEU A 262 19.07 -45.72 -9.30
C LEU A 262 18.01 -44.75 -9.79
N GLN A 263 16.91 -45.29 -10.31
CA GLN A 263 15.81 -44.54 -10.91
C GLN A 263 14.47 -45.00 -10.34
N PHE A 264 13.63 -44.05 -9.95
CA PHE A 264 12.31 -44.34 -9.39
C PHE A 264 11.22 -43.46 -9.98
N TYR A 265 10.23 -44.08 -10.62
CA TYR A 265 9.11 -43.40 -11.26
C TYR A 265 7.80 -43.86 -10.63
N CYS A 266 7.18 -42.97 -9.85
CA CYS A 266 5.92 -43.21 -9.15
C CYS A 266 4.91 -42.08 -9.35
N ASP A 267 5.03 -41.34 -10.47
CA ASP A 267 4.10 -40.24 -10.79
C ASP A 267 2.66 -40.73 -10.94
N ASN A 268 1.68 -39.82 -10.81
CA ASN A 268 0.27 -40.13 -11.05
C ASN A 268 -0.22 -41.31 -10.19
N ASN A 269 -0.02 -41.20 -8.89
CA ASN A 269 -0.52 -42.13 -7.88
C ASN A 269 -1.27 -41.33 -6.80
N ASN A 270 -1.65 -41.99 -5.70
CA ASN A 270 -2.30 -41.37 -4.55
C ASN A 270 -1.36 -41.26 -3.35
N LEU A 271 -0.04 -41.17 -3.57
CA LEU A 271 0.95 -41.26 -2.51
C LEU A 271 0.81 -40.12 -1.50
N LYS A 272 0.57 -40.49 -0.25
CA LYS A 272 0.64 -39.57 0.90
C LYS A 272 1.97 -39.67 1.63
N TYR A 273 2.64 -40.82 1.49
CA TYR A 273 3.91 -41.13 2.12
C TYR A 273 4.83 -41.86 1.14
N LEU A 274 6.08 -41.44 1.11
CA LEU A 274 7.15 -42.04 0.32
C LEU A 274 8.43 -42.06 1.16
N ASN A 275 8.90 -43.26 1.52
CA ASN A 275 10.17 -43.44 2.21
C ASN A 275 11.27 -43.88 1.24
N ILE A 276 12.31 -43.07 1.15
CA ILE A 276 13.48 -43.29 0.28
C ILE A 276 14.82 -43.14 1.03
N GLN A 277 14.80 -43.15 2.36
CA GLN A 277 15.96 -42.76 3.18
C GLN A 277 17.19 -43.66 2.98
N ASN A 278 16.99 -44.91 2.56
CA ASN A 278 18.06 -45.88 2.31
C ASN A 278 18.36 -46.09 0.81
N SER A 279 17.65 -45.42 -0.10
CA SER A 279 17.94 -45.45 -1.54
C SER A 279 19.10 -44.49 -1.86
N LEU A 280 20.29 -44.80 -1.33
CA LEU A 280 21.46 -43.90 -1.34
C LEU A 280 22.05 -43.68 -2.74
N LYS A 281 21.82 -44.61 -3.66
CA LYS A 281 22.27 -44.54 -5.06
C LYS A 281 21.28 -43.84 -6.00
N LEU A 282 20.12 -43.43 -5.47
CA LEU A 282 19.05 -42.82 -6.24
C LEU A 282 19.53 -41.51 -6.88
N ASN A 283 19.59 -41.47 -8.21
CA ASN A 283 20.01 -40.32 -8.97
C ASN A 283 18.85 -39.65 -9.75
N GLY A 284 17.74 -40.37 -10.00
CA GLY A 284 16.51 -39.78 -10.53
C GLY A 284 15.28 -40.21 -9.76
N LEU A 285 14.46 -39.23 -9.36
CA LEU A 285 13.19 -39.44 -8.67
C LEU A 285 12.08 -38.68 -9.37
N HIS A 286 11.05 -39.41 -9.81
CA HIS A 286 9.82 -38.86 -10.36
C HIS A 286 8.63 -39.27 -9.48
N CYS A 287 8.05 -38.29 -8.79
CA CYS A 287 6.96 -38.47 -7.83
C CYS A 287 5.86 -37.40 -8.01
N SER A 288 5.74 -36.83 -9.21
CA SER A 288 4.79 -35.78 -9.53
C SER A 288 3.35 -36.30 -9.54
N ASN A 289 2.36 -35.42 -9.40
CA ASN A 289 0.93 -35.78 -9.41
C ASN A 289 0.60 -36.82 -8.33
N ASN A 290 0.89 -36.47 -7.07
CA ASN A 290 0.63 -37.27 -5.89
C ASN A 290 0.00 -36.39 -4.79
N GLN A 291 -0.04 -36.89 -3.55
CA GLN A 291 -0.60 -36.17 -2.40
C GLN A 291 0.44 -35.94 -1.29
N LEU A 292 1.73 -35.90 -1.65
CA LEU A 292 2.84 -35.78 -0.70
C LEU A 292 2.84 -34.38 -0.07
N ALA A 293 2.80 -34.31 1.26
CA ALA A 293 2.93 -33.06 2.00
C ALA A 293 4.39 -32.77 2.42
N SER A 294 5.21 -33.81 2.52
CA SER A 294 6.62 -33.75 2.91
C SER A 294 7.39 -34.88 2.27
N LEU A 295 8.67 -34.66 1.96
CA LEU A 295 9.57 -35.67 1.43
C LEU A 295 10.96 -35.47 2.05
N ASN A 296 11.48 -36.52 2.71
CA ASN A 296 12.81 -36.45 3.32
C ASN A 296 13.88 -36.89 2.31
N LEU A 297 14.62 -35.92 1.79
CA LEU A 297 15.69 -36.11 0.79
C LEU A 297 17.10 -36.11 1.40
N SER A 298 17.22 -36.07 2.73
CA SER A 298 18.48 -35.78 3.43
C SER A 298 19.62 -36.78 3.17
N ASN A 299 19.29 -38.04 2.87
CA ASN A 299 20.26 -39.10 2.58
C ASN A 299 20.48 -39.35 1.07
N ASN A 300 19.63 -38.78 0.20
CA ASN A 300 19.67 -39.01 -1.24
C ASN A 300 20.66 -38.02 -1.90
N THR A 301 21.91 -38.02 -1.46
CA THR A 301 22.94 -37.07 -1.87
C THR A 301 23.43 -37.26 -3.31
N ALA A 302 23.08 -38.38 -3.95
CA ALA A 302 23.39 -38.69 -5.34
C ALA A 302 22.35 -38.14 -6.35
N LEU A 303 21.26 -37.54 -5.86
CA LEU A 303 20.14 -37.09 -6.69
C LEU A 303 20.59 -36.01 -7.69
N THR A 304 20.38 -36.26 -8.98
CA THR A 304 20.66 -35.30 -10.07
C THR A 304 19.38 -34.77 -10.68
N LYS A 305 18.28 -35.54 -10.62
CA LYS A 305 16.97 -35.14 -11.13
C LYS A 305 15.87 -35.37 -10.10
N LEU A 306 15.06 -34.35 -9.87
CA LEU A 306 13.89 -34.43 -9.00
C LEU A 306 12.66 -33.83 -9.69
N TYR A 307 11.65 -34.67 -9.95
CA TYR A 307 10.35 -34.26 -10.44
C TYR A 307 9.31 -34.55 -9.35
N CYS A 308 8.79 -33.49 -8.76
CA CYS A 308 7.90 -33.55 -7.59
C CYS A 308 6.72 -32.57 -7.73
N SER A 309 6.39 -32.19 -8.97
CA SER A 309 5.31 -31.25 -9.28
C SER A 309 3.93 -31.78 -8.90
N ASN A 310 2.97 -30.88 -8.71
CA ASN A 310 1.57 -31.23 -8.40
C ASN A 310 1.46 -32.16 -7.18
N ASN A 311 1.95 -31.67 -6.05
CA ASN A 311 1.88 -32.30 -4.74
C ASN A 311 1.33 -31.28 -3.71
N LYS A 312 1.53 -31.52 -2.42
CA LYS A 312 1.06 -30.66 -1.32
C LYS A 312 2.24 -30.07 -0.52
N PHE A 313 3.43 -29.99 -1.10
CA PHE A 313 4.61 -29.48 -0.40
C PHE A 313 4.44 -28.01 -0.02
N THR A 314 4.62 -27.71 1.26
CA THR A 314 4.74 -26.33 1.78
C THR A 314 6.19 -25.94 2.02
N ASP A 315 7.05 -26.93 2.19
CA ASP A 315 8.50 -26.82 2.32
C ASP A 315 9.16 -27.93 1.49
N LEU A 316 10.36 -27.65 0.96
CA LEU A 316 11.15 -28.61 0.21
C LEU A 316 12.63 -28.41 0.56
N ASN A 317 13.15 -29.26 1.46
CA ASN A 317 14.52 -29.16 1.92
C ASN A 317 15.50 -29.89 0.97
N LEU A 318 16.33 -29.10 0.28
CA LEU A 318 17.29 -29.58 -0.73
C LEU A 318 18.76 -29.42 -0.31
N LYS A 319 19.02 -29.11 0.96
CA LYS A 319 20.35 -28.70 1.44
C LYS A 319 21.45 -29.74 1.20
N ASN A 320 21.10 -31.03 1.21
CA ASN A 320 22.04 -32.14 1.05
C ASN A 320 22.15 -32.64 -0.41
N ASN A 321 21.37 -32.08 -1.34
CA ASN A 321 21.24 -32.58 -2.71
C ASN A 321 22.07 -31.74 -3.69
N ALA A 322 23.34 -31.48 -3.36
CA ALA A 322 24.23 -30.58 -4.11
C ALA A 322 24.53 -31.02 -5.56
N THR A 323 24.23 -32.27 -5.90
CA THR A 323 24.36 -32.83 -7.26
C THR A 323 23.18 -32.54 -8.17
N LEU A 324 22.09 -31.95 -7.64
CA LEU A 324 20.90 -31.64 -8.43
C LEU A 324 21.25 -30.76 -9.63
N PHE A 325 20.82 -31.25 -10.78
CA PHE A 325 21.00 -30.66 -12.10
C PHE A 325 19.67 -30.18 -12.66
N GLU A 326 18.58 -30.90 -12.38
CA GLU A 326 17.23 -30.57 -12.83
C GLU A 326 16.25 -30.71 -11.66
N LEU A 327 15.50 -29.64 -11.39
CA LEU A 327 14.48 -29.58 -10.36
C LEU A 327 13.15 -29.14 -10.97
N VAL A 328 12.14 -30.00 -10.87
CA VAL A 328 10.77 -29.73 -11.26
C VAL A 328 9.87 -29.86 -10.04
N CYS A 329 9.39 -28.73 -9.53
CA CYS A 329 8.60 -28.61 -8.30
C CYS A 329 7.37 -27.70 -8.49
N ASP A 330 6.89 -27.56 -9.74
CA ASP A 330 5.73 -26.75 -10.08
C ASP A 330 4.46 -27.21 -9.35
N SER A 331 3.48 -26.31 -9.20
CA SER A 331 2.16 -26.65 -8.68
C SER A 331 2.21 -27.27 -7.29
N ASN A 332 2.90 -26.61 -6.37
CA ASN A 332 2.93 -26.95 -4.95
C ASN A 332 2.41 -25.75 -4.13
N LYS A 333 2.73 -25.72 -2.83
CA LYS A 333 2.36 -24.63 -1.92
C LYS A 333 3.60 -24.02 -1.27
N LEU A 334 4.73 -24.03 -1.98
CA LEU A 334 6.01 -23.53 -1.46
C LEU A 334 5.93 -22.01 -1.28
N ALA A 335 6.13 -21.53 -0.04
CA ALA A 335 6.23 -20.09 0.25
C ALA A 335 7.67 -19.58 0.07
N SER A 336 8.65 -20.48 0.18
CA SER A 336 10.07 -20.24 -0.02
C SER A 336 10.71 -21.47 -0.68
N LEU A 337 11.83 -21.25 -1.38
CA LEU A 337 12.62 -22.31 -1.97
C LEU A 337 14.11 -21.95 -1.82
N ASP A 338 14.80 -22.65 -0.93
CA ASP A 338 16.26 -22.51 -0.76
C ASP A 338 16.99 -23.52 -1.64
N ILE A 339 17.69 -22.99 -2.63
CA ILE A 339 18.50 -23.74 -3.60
C ILE A 339 19.97 -23.31 -3.58
N SER A 340 20.41 -22.67 -2.49
CA SER A 340 21.74 -22.10 -2.34
C SER A 340 22.87 -23.14 -2.42
N ASN A 341 22.60 -24.39 -2.03
CA ASN A 341 23.54 -25.52 -2.09
C ASN A 341 23.50 -26.27 -3.44
N ASN A 342 22.48 -26.04 -4.27
CA ASN A 342 22.29 -26.77 -5.53
C ASN A 342 23.00 -26.05 -6.69
N VAL A 343 24.32 -25.83 -6.54
CA VAL A 343 25.14 -25.02 -7.46
C VAL A 343 25.26 -25.61 -8.88
N LYS A 344 24.94 -26.90 -9.04
CA LYS A 344 24.95 -27.60 -10.33
C LYS A 344 23.62 -27.50 -11.10
N LEU A 345 22.62 -26.82 -10.54
CA LEU A 345 21.30 -26.71 -11.13
C LEU A 345 21.37 -25.98 -12.48
N MET A 346 20.90 -26.65 -13.53
CA MET A 346 20.85 -26.15 -14.90
C MET A 346 19.41 -25.81 -15.30
N GLU A 347 18.44 -26.56 -14.80
CA GLU A 347 17.02 -26.31 -15.06
C GLU A 347 16.20 -26.26 -13.76
N LEU A 348 15.42 -25.19 -13.62
CA LEU A 348 14.52 -24.97 -12.49
C LEU A 348 13.10 -24.67 -12.99
N TYR A 349 12.16 -25.51 -12.56
CA TYR A 349 10.73 -25.34 -12.78
C TYR A 349 10.06 -25.27 -11.40
N CYS A 350 9.57 -24.10 -11.03
CA CYS A 350 8.97 -23.80 -9.72
C CYS A 350 7.69 -22.97 -9.85
N SER A 351 7.03 -23.08 -11.00
CA SER A 351 5.81 -22.35 -11.34
C SER A 351 4.64 -22.72 -10.46
N ASN A 352 3.62 -21.87 -10.38
CA ASN A 352 2.40 -22.16 -9.62
C ASN A 352 2.69 -22.56 -8.16
N ASN A 353 3.41 -21.68 -7.45
CA ASN A 353 3.73 -21.79 -6.03
C ASN A 353 3.35 -20.47 -5.33
N GLN A 354 3.79 -20.26 -4.10
CA GLN A 354 3.54 -19.06 -3.30
C GLN A 354 4.84 -18.28 -3.02
N LEU A 355 5.85 -18.43 -3.89
CA LEU A 355 7.17 -17.83 -3.69
C LEU A 355 7.06 -16.30 -3.74
N THR A 356 7.53 -15.64 -2.69
CA THR A 356 7.63 -14.17 -2.62
C THR A 356 9.01 -13.65 -3.03
N SER A 357 10.03 -14.50 -2.92
CA SER A 357 11.39 -14.24 -3.36
C SER A 357 12.03 -15.53 -3.88
N LEU A 358 13.04 -15.39 -4.73
CA LEU A 358 13.83 -16.49 -5.26
C LEU A 358 15.29 -16.04 -5.39
N ASN A 359 16.17 -16.59 -4.57
CA ASN A 359 17.60 -16.26 -4.60
C ASN A 359 18.33 -17.23 -5.54
N LEU A 360 18.90 -16.68 -6.62
CA LEU A 360 19.61 -17.43 -7.66
C LEU A 360 21.13 -17.18 -7.65
N SER A 361 21.65 -16.49 -6.63
CA SER A 361 23.04 -15.99 -6.61
C SER A 361 24.10 -17.10 -6.77
N ASN A 362 23.82 -18.30 -6.26
CA ASN A 362 24.73 -19.45 -6.32
C ASN A 362 24.47 -20.38 -7.52
N ASN A 363 23.35 -20.22 -8.24
CA ASN A 363 22.94 -21.10 -9.34
C ASN A 363 23.45 -20.55 -10.68
N VAL A 364 24.74 -20.26 -10.77
CA VAL A 364 25.40 -19.62 -11.93
C VAL A 364 25.32 -20.45 -13.21
N GLY A 365 25.09 -21.76 -13.07
CA GLY A 365 24.93 -22.70 -14.18
C GLY A 365 23.55 -22.72 -14.83
N LEU A 366 22.59 -21.96 -14.31
CA LEU A 366 21.18 -22.05 -14.72
C LEU A 366 20.99 -21.62 -16.18
N GLU A 367 20.42 -22.51 -16.99
CA GLU A 367 20.10 -22.32 -18.40
C GLU A 367 18.61 -22.09 -18.64
N LYS A 368 17.76 -22.68 -17.78
CA LYS A 368 16.30 -22.56 -17.88
C LYS A 368 15.67 -22.28 -16.52
N LEU A 369 14.86 -21.22 -16.49
CA LEU A 369 14.11 -20.81 -15.31
C LEU A 369 12.63 -20.63 -15.68
N ILE A 370 11.78 -21.49 -15.13
CA ILE A 370 10.33 -21.37 -15.17
C ILE A 370 9.83 -21.13 -13.74
N CYS A 371 9.37 -19.92 -13.46
CA CYS A 371 8.92 -19.45 -12.15
C CYS A 371 7.61 -18.65 -12.22
N ASN A 372 6.84 -18.82 -13.31
CA ASN A 372 5.58 -18.11 -13.48
C ASN A 372 4.52 -18.50 -12.45
N THR A 373 3.48 -17.66 -12.30
CA THR A 373 2.36 -17.93 -11.39
C THR A 373 2.88 -18.09 -9.95
N ASN A 374 3.59 -17.07 -9.48
CA ASN A 374 4.12 -16.96 -8.11
C ASN A 374 3.78 -15.55 -7.56
N GLN A 375 4.42 -15.15 -6.46
CA GLN A 375 4.23 -13.84 -5.82
C GLN A 375 5.54 -13.04 -5.80
N LEU A 376 6.47 -13.30 -6.73
CA LEU A 376 7.80 -12.69 -6.75
C LEU A 376 7.69 -11.18 -7.00
N THR A 377 8.28 -10.37 -6.12
CA THR A 377 8.32 -8.90 -6.27
C THR A 377 9.57 -8.40 -6.98
N SER A 378 10.64 -9.20 -6.95
CA SER A 378 11.91 -8.93 -7.63
C SER A 378 12.55 -10.24 -8.05
N LEU A 379 13.36 -10.20 -9.11
CA LEU A 379 14.13 -11.34 -9.59
C LEU A 379 15.52 -10.86 -10.01
N ASP A 380 16.55 -11.23 -9.24
CA ASP A 380 17.94 -10.88 -9.55
C ASP A 380 18.58 -11.96 -10.44
N LEU A 381 18.91 -11.58 -11.67
CA LEU A 381 19.44 -12.47 -12.70
C LEU A 381 20.88 -12.15 -13.08
N ARG A 382 21.57 -11.28 -12.32
CA ARG A 382 22.91 -10.79 -12.69
C ARG A 382 23.95 -11.90 -12.81
N ASN A 383 23.76 -13.00 -12.08
CA ASN A 383 24.66 -14.16 -12.03
C ASN A 383 24.22 -15.30 -12.97
N SER A 384 23.07 -15.19 -13.64
CA SER A 384 22.49 -16.23 -14.49
C SER A 384 22.86 -16.05 -15.97
N GLU A 385 24.14 -15.83 -16.29
CA GLU A 385 24.57 -15.44 -17.66
C GLU A 385 24.29 -16.51 -18.73
N ARG A 386 24.15 -17.78 -18.33
CA ARG A 386 23.84 -18.91 -19.22
C ARG A 386 22.35 -19.05 -19.54
N LEU A 387 21.49 -18.27 -18.89
CA LEU A 387 20.05 -18.37 -19.02
C LEU A 387 19.63 -18.14 -20.48
N ASN A 388 19.00 -19.16 -21.07
CA ASN A 388 18.51 -19.16 -22.44
C ASN A 388 16.97 -19.16 -22.52
N GLU A 389 16.29 -19.61 -21.46
CA GLU A 389 14.84 -19.58 -21.35
C GLU A 389 14.42 -19.06 -19.96
N LEU A 390 13.63 -17.98 -19.97
CA LEU A 390 13.04 -17.39 -18.77
C LEU A 390 11.53 -17.25 -18.93
N ILE A 391 10.78 -17.89 -18.04
CA ILE A 391 9.33 -17.77 -17.94
C ILE A 391 9.01 -17.33 -16.51
N CYS A 392 8.69 -16.06 -16.36
CA CYS A 392 8.43 -15.39 -15.07
C CYS A 392 7.13 -14.58 -15.09
N ASN A 393 6.24 -14.84 -16.05
CA ASN A 393 4.92 -14.21 -16.12
C ASN A 393 4.04 -14.52 -14.88
N ASP A 394 2.93 -13.82 -14.71
CA ASP A 394 2.00 -14.01 -13.59
C ASP A 394 2.70 -13.94 -12.23
N ASN A 395 3.43 -12.84 -12.00
CA ASN A 395 4.14 -12.54 -10.77
C ASN A 395 3.84 -11.08 -10.36
N LYS A 396 4.61 -10.55 -9.39
CA LYS A 396 4.48 -9.17 -8.88
C LYS A 396 5.75 -8.34 -9.15
N LEU A 397 6.52 -8.69 -10.19
CA LEU A 397 7.82 -8.07 -10.45
C LEU A 397 7.65 -6.60 -10.81
N SER A 398 8.21 -5.69 -10.02
CA SER A 398 8.22 -4.25 -10.31
C SER A 398 9.41 -3.84 -11.19
N THR A 399 10.45 -4.67 -11.24
CA THR A 399 11.62 -4.48 -12.09
C THR A 399 12.11 -5.82 -12.63
N LEU A 400 12.71 -5.81 -13.81
CA LEU A 400 13.34 -6.97 -14.40
C LEU A 400 14.53 -6.53 -15.25
N ASN A 401 15.74 -6.86 -14.81
CA ASN A 401 16.98 -6.56 -15.54
C ASN A 401 17.56 -7.83 -16.15
N VAL A 402 17.51 -7.92 -17.47
CA VAL A 402 18.03 -9.06 -18.26
C VAL A 402 19.28 -8.72 -19.06
N SER A 403 19.94 -7.57 -18.78
CA SER A 403 21.10 -7.09 -19.54
C SER A 403 22.33 -8.02 -19.49
N LYS A 404 22.43 -8.85 -18.45
CA LYS A 404 23.50 -9.86 -18.30
C LYS A 404 23.16 -11.21 -18.94
N ASN A 405 21.91 -11.44 -19.32
CA ASN A 405 21.42 -12.73 -19.81
C ASN A 405 21.39 -12.73 -21.36
N SER A 406 22.54 -12.46 -21.99
CA SER A 406 22.67 -12.32 -23.45
C SER A 406 22.36 -13.60 -24.25
N LYS A 407 22.24 -14.74 -23.57
CA LYS A 407 21.88 -16.04 -24.16
C LYS A 407 20.38 -16.29 -24.23
N LEU A 408 19.54 -15.40 -23.69
CA LEU A 408 18.08 -15.53 -23.70
C LEU A 408 17.55 -15.62 -25.14
N LYS A 409 16.91 -16.75 -25.43
CA LYS A 409 16.18 -17.02 -26.68
C LYS A 409 14.67 -16.92 -26.47
N LYS A 410 14.21 -17.16 -25.25
CA LYS A 410 12.80 -17.15 -24.88
C LYS A 410 12.59 -16.42 -23.56
N LEU A 411 11.69 -15.45 -23.57
CA LEU A 411 11.36 -14.61 -22.42
C LEU A 411 9.85 -14.37 -22.35
N HIS A 412 9.20 -14.92 -21.33
CA HIS A 412 7.83 -14.61 -20.97
C HIS A 412 7.81 -13.89 -19.62
N CYS A 413 7.44 -12.60 -19.61
CA CYS A 413 7.40 -11.77 -18.40
C CYS A 413 6.08 -10.99 -18.28
N TYR A 414 5.06 -11.35 -19.05
CA TYR A 414 3.75 -10.72 -18.99
C TYR A 414 3.06 -10.91 -17.63
N ASP A 415 1.97 -10.20 -17.38
CA ASP A 415 1.24 -10.28 -16.11
C ASP A 415 2.14 -10.04 -14.87
N ASN A 416 2.95 -8.98 -14.93
CA ASN A 416 3.84 -8.47 -13.88
C ASN A 416 3.59 -6.98 -13.62
N TYR A 417 4.37 -6.34 -12.75
CA TYR A 417 4.20 -4.94 -12.33
C TYR A 417 5.26 -4.02 -12.97
N LEU A 418 5.72 -4.35 -14.18
CA LEU A 418 6.84 -3.68 -14.84
C LEU A 418 6.44 -2.31 -15.45
N PRO A 419 7.20 -1.22 -15.20
CA PRO A 419 6.93 0.08 -15.79
C PRO A 419 7.32 0.11 -17.28
N TYR A 420 6.69 1.00 -18.04
CA TYR A 420 6.82 1.09 -19.51
C TYR A 420 8.27 1.28 -20.00
N ASN A 421 9.06 2.07 -19.28
CA ASN A 421 10.46 2.33 -19.60
C ASN A 421 11.37 1.08 -19.47
N GLN A 422 10.94 0.03 -18.76
CA GLN A 422 11.67 -1.25 -18.66
C GLN A 422 11.42 -2.17 -19.86
N LEU A 423 10.41 -1.90 -20.69
CA LEU A 423 10.10 -2.71 -21.88
C LEU A 423 11.23 -2.67 -22.92
N ALA A 424 11.98 -1.57 -23.01
CA ALA A 424 13.14 -1.45 -23.89
C ALA A 424 14.28 -2.43 -23.50
N ASN A 425 14.47 -2.67 -22.20
CA ASN A 425 15.50 -3.60 -21.69
C ASN A 425 15.17 -5.07 -22.00
N VAL A 426 13.88 -5.38 -22.12
CA VAL A 426 13.34 -6.71 -22.42
C VAL A 426 13.38 -7.00 -23.93
N HIS A 427 13.25 -5.98 -24.77
CA HIS A 427 13.12 -6.13 -26.22
C HIS A 427 14.45 -6.38 -26.99
N ASN A 428 15.60 -6.02 -26.42
CA ASN A 428 16.88 -5.99 -27.14
C ASN A 428 17.54 -7.36 -27.41
N ASN A 429 16.94 -8.49 -27.04
CA ASN A 429 17.56 -9.83 -27.16
C ASN A 429 16.94 -10.76 -28.23
N GLY A 430 16.11 -10.27 -29.16
CA GLY A 430 15.69 -11.07 -30.33
C GLY A 430 14.74 -12.25 -30.05
N SER A 431 14.22 -12.37 -28.83
CA SER A 431 13.26 -13.41 -28.42
C SER A 431 11.85 -13.18 -28.98
N THR A 432 11.15 -14.25 -29.35
CA THR A 432 9.75 -14.21 -29.82
C THR A 432 8.80 -13.92 -28.64
N TYR A 433 8.27 -12.70 -28.58
CA TYR A 433 7.38 -12.25 -27.50
C TYR A 433 5.99 -12.85 -27.66
N SER A 434 5.54 -13.66 -26.69
CA SER A 434 4.17 -14.18 -26.66
C SER A 434 3.38 -13.56 -25.50
N ARG A 435 2.33 -12.82 -25.89
CA ARG A 435 1.18 -12.30 -25.11
C ARG A 435 1.44 -11.17 -24.09
N ALA A 436 0.49 -10.24 -24.12
CA ALA A 436 0.40 -8.93 -23.47
C ALA A 436 0.91 -8.85 -22.02
N LEU A 437 1.88 -7.96 -21.75
CA LEU A 437 2.16 -7.50 -20.39
C LEU A 437 0.93 -6.79 -19.84
N ARG A 438 0.26 -7.33 -18.81
CA ARG A 438 -0.43 -6.44 -17.89
C ARG A 438 0.65 -5.66 -17.19
N MET A 439 0.58 -4.34 -17.32
CA MET A 439 1.15 -3.46 -16.32
C MET A 439 0.17 -3.54 -15.15
N SER A 440 0.59 -4.00 -13.98
CA SER A 440 -0.30 -3.71 -12.86
C SER A 440 -0.31 -2.23 -12.62
N PRO A 441 -1.47 -1.77 -12.18
CA PRO A 441 -1.50 -0.52 -11.51
C PRO A 441 -0.86 -0.78 -10.13
N GLN A 442 0.45 -0.51 -10.00
CA GLN A 442 0.96 0.03 -8.73
C GLN A 442 0.26 1.37 -8.37
N TYR A 443 -0.72 1.80 -9.18
CA TYR A 443 -1.45 3.06 -9.19
C TYR A 443 -2.99 2.92 -9.12
N ALA A 444 -3.55 1.75 -8.85
CA ALA A 444 -5.02 1.54 -8.74
C ALA A 444 -5.30 0.86 -7.42
N GLY A 445 -5.35 1.67 -6.38
CA GLY A 445 -5.69 1.24 -5.03
C GLY A 445 -5.22 2.23 -3.98
N GLU A 446 -4.07 2.88 -4.19
CA GLU A 446 -3.66 4.01 -3.35
C GLU A 446 -3.95 5.32 -4.06
N THR A 447 -4.82 6.13 -3.45
CA THR A 447 -4.91 7.56 -3.75
C THR A 447 -3.57 8.20 -3.38
N ARG A 448 -2.69 8.41 -4.35
CA ARG A 448 -1.52 9.28 -4.18
C ARG A 448 -1.33 10.16 -5.42
N TYR A 449 -1.10 11.44 -5.15
CA TYR A 449 -0.78 12.52 -6.07
C TYR A 449 0.25 12.08 -7.12
N GLN A 450 -0.18 11.86 -8.37
CA GLN A 450 0.70 11.67 -9.52
C GLN A 450 0.83 13.04 -10.21
N GLU A 451 1.85 13.81 -9.84
CA GLU A 451 2.05 15.22 -10.23
C GLU A 451 3.13 15.40 -11.33
N GLU A 452 3.49 14.33 -12.04
CA GLU A 452 4.45 14.38 -13.16
C GLU A 452 3.79 13.92 -14.47
N ASP A 453 4.24 14.53 -15.57
CA ASP A 453 3.82 14.10 -16.90
C ASP A 453 4.17 12.62 -17.14
N ILE A 454 3.24 11.87 -17.70
CA ILE A 454 3.48 10.46 -18.03
C ILE A 454 4.28 10.40 -19.33
N SER A 455 5.57 10.07 -19.24
CA SER A 455 6.39 9.77 -20.42
C SER A 455 6.01 8.41 -21.00
N LEU A 456 5.40 8.43 -22.18
CA LEU A 456 4.94 7.31 -23.00
C LEU A 456 5.80 7.14 -24.26
N LEU A 457 7.11 7.31 -24.09
CA LEU A 457 8.12 7.07 -25.12
C LEU A 457 8.55 5.60 -25.13
N TYR A 458 8.55 4.97 -26.30
CA TYR A 458 9.13 3.65 -26.55
C TYR A 458 10.35 3.80 -27.45
N ASN A 459 11.54 3.45 -26.94
CA ASN A 459 12.82 3.67 -27.63
C ASN A 459 12.99 5.11 -28.17
N GLY A 460 12.54 6.11 -27.39
CA GLY A 460 12.60 7.51 -27.77
C GLY A 460 11.54 7.97 -28.79
N ILE A 461 10.59 7.10 -29.18
CA ILE A 461 9.49 7.40 -30.09
C ILE A 461 8.18 7.50 -29.28
N ALA A 462 7.36 8.52 -29.54
CA ALA A 462 6.06 8.69 -28.90
C ALA A 462 5.08 7.58 -29.28
N SER A 463 4.43 6.98 -28.28
CA SER A 463 3.36 6.00 -28.49
C SER A 463 2.09 6.69 -29.02
N LYS A 464 1.17 5.96 -29.66
CA LYS A 464 -0.19 6.45 -29.87
C LYS A 464 -1.00 6.19 -28.61
N ILE A 465 -1.85 7.13 -28.23
CA ILE A 465 -2.71 7.00 -27.06
C ILE A 465 -4.16 7.31 -27.39
N SER A 466 -5.07 6.80 -26.57
CA SER A 466 -6.48 7.12 -26.52
C SER A 466 -6.89 7.19 -25.05
N VAL A 467 -7.47 8.29 -24.60
CA VAL A 467 -8.00 8.43 -23.24
C VAL A 467 -9.51 8.26 -23.33
N GLU A 468 -10.07 7.19 -22.77
CA GLU A 468 -11.47 6.78 -23.00
C GLU A 468 -12.49 7.72 -22.35
N ASN A 469 -12.11 8.36 -21.25
CA ASN A 469 -12.97 9.23 -20.44
C ASN A 469 -12.34 10.60 -20.16
N GLY A 470 -11.57 11.12 -21.12
CA GLY A 470 -11.02 12.48 -21.10
C GLY A 470 -11.02 13.11 -22.49
N VAL A 471 -11.13 14.43 -22.55
CA VAL A 471 -11.10 15.24 -23.78
C VAL A 471 -9.72 15.87 -23.96
N SER A 472 -9.05 15.62 -25.09
CA SER A 472 -7.75 16.22 -25.42
C SER A 472 -7.84 17.74 -25.53
N GLY A 473 -6.87 18.47 -24.98
CA GLY A 473 -6.84 19.93 -24.86
C GLY A 473 -7.71 20.51 -23.74
N VAL A 474 -8.55 19.70 -23.09
CA VAL A 474 -9.48 20.15 -22.03
C VAL A 474 -9.22 19.41 -20.71
N ASP A 475 -9.12 18.10 -20.76
CA ASP A 475 -8.88 17.22 -19.60
C ASP A 475 -7.45 16.67 -19.59
N TYR A 476 -6.76 16.63 -20.74
CA TYR A 476 -5.35 16.24 -20.87
C TYR A 476 -4.72 16.81 -22.16
N THR A 477 -3.39 16.86 -22.24
CA THR A 477 -2.61 17.10 -23.47
C THR A 477 -1.62 15.96 -23.69
N TYR A 478 -1.33 15.65 -24.96
CA TYR A 478 -0.32 14.66 -25.32
C TYR A 478 0.61 15.21 -26.39
N ILE A 479 1.85 15.51 -26.02
CA ILE A 479 2.83 16.18 -26.89
C ILE A 479 4.15 15.42 -26.80
N ASN A 480 4.71 15.01 -27.94
CA ASN A 480 6.03 14.35 -28.02
C ASN A 480 6.22 13.17 -27.06
N GLY A 481 5.18 12.35 -26.87
CA GLY A 481 5.27 11.19 -25.97
C GLY A 481 5.04 11.52 -24.50
N ILE A 482 4.59 12.73 -24.17
CA ILE A 482 4.36 13.20 -22.81
C ILE A 482 2.86 13.44 -22.63
N LEU A 483 2.22 12.68 -21.74
CA LEU A 483 0.80 12.82 -21.39
C LEU A 483 0.65 13.62 -20.09
N THR A 484 0.02 14.79 -20.19
CA THR A 484 -0.24 15.71 -19.08
C THR A 484 -1.74 15.80 -18.84
N PHE A 485 -2.21 15.61 -17.61
CA PHE A 485 -3.63 15.80 -17.29
C PHE A 485 -3.91 17.23 -16.82
N LEU A 486 -5.00 17.82 -17.32
CA LEU A 486 -5.41 19.20 -17.09
C LEU A 486 -6.57 19.33 -16.09
N LYS A 487 -7.23 18.23 -15.73
CA LYS A 487 -8.30 18.17 -14.73
C LYS A 487 -8.13 16.98 -13.78
N THR A 488 -8.65 17.12 -12.56
CA THR A 488 -8.73 16.02 -11.58
C THR A 488 -9.77 15.00 -12.04
N GLY A 489 -9.42 13.73 -12.02
CA GLY A 489 -10.31 12.65 -12.41
C GLY A 489 -9.59 11.30 -12.49
N THR A 490 -10.36 10.23 -12.55
CA THR A 490 -9.85 8.91 -12.91
C THR A 490 -9.91 8.77 -14.43
N TYR A 491 -8.76 8.54 -15.07
CA TYR A 491 -8.65 8.42 -16.51
C TYR A 491 -8.21 7.02 -16.92
N THR A 492 -8.86 6.48 -17.96
CA THR A 492 -8.49 5.23 -18.62
C THR A 492 -7.73 5.56 -19.90
N VAL A 493 -6.42 5.32 -19.90
CA VAL A 493 -5.52 5.57 -21.03
C VAL A 493 -5.19 4.25 -21.71
N SER A 494 -5.58 4.14 -22.96
CA SER A 494 -5.26 3.06 -23.88
C SER A 494 -4.10 3.47 -24.79
N MET A 495 -3.09 2.63 -24.97
CA MET A 495 -1.94 2.95 -25.84
C MET A 495 -1.61 1.87 -26.86
N THR A 496 -1.09 2.29 -28.01
CA THR A 496 -0.60 1.46 -29.12
C THR A 496 0.70 2.05 -29.67
N HIS A 497 1.58 1.24 -30.27
CA HIS A 497 2.84 1.74 -30.84
C HIS A 497 3.07 1.18 -32.24
N GLU A 498 3.45 2.00 -33.21
CA GLU A 498 3.47 1.64 -34.65
C GLU A 498 4.46 0.52 -35.01
N LYS A 499 5.53 0.36 -34.23
CA LYS A 499 6.50 -0.75 -34.39
C LYS A 499 6.04 -2.06 -33.73
N VAL A 500 4.88 -2.09 -33.11
CA VAL A 500 4.30 -3.25 -32.43
C VAL A 500 3.15 -3.76 -33.30
N LYS A 501 3.28 -4.98 -33.85
CA LYS A 501 2.19 -5.59 -34.63
C LYS A 501 0.96 -5.80 -33.74
N GLU A 502 -0.22 -5.37 -34.19
CA GLU A 502 -1.49 -5.42 -33.44
C GLU A 502 -1.84 -6.81 -32.88
N GLU A 503 -1.37 -7.88 -33.54
CA GLU A 503 -1.55 -9.27 -33.13
C GLU A 503 -0.84 -9.66 -31.82
N HIS A 504 0.14 -8.87 -31.35
CA HIS A 504 0.99 -9.24 -30.21
C HIS A 504 0.74 -8.45 -28.92
N PHE A 505 -0.06 -7.38 -28.97
CA PHE A 505 -0.46 -6.61 -27.79
C PHE A 505 -1.96 -6.31 -27.84
N LYS A 506 -2.73 -6.85 -26.88
CA LYS A 506 -4.02 -6.24 -26.54
C LYS A 506 -3.74 -4.88 -25.91
N LEU A 507 -4.53 -3.88 -26.30
CA LEU A 507 -4.64 -2.54 -25.70
C LEU A 507 -4.13 -2.51 -24.25
N VAL A 508 -3.01 -1.83 -23.99
CA VAL A 508 -2.56 -1.58 -22.62
C VAL A 508 -3.48 -0.49 -22.07
N LYS A 509 -4.42 -0.88 -21.19
CA LYS A 509 -5.29 0.05 -20.46
C LYS A 509 -4.66 0.40 -19.11
N ILE A 510 -4.24 1.65 -18.96
CA ILE A 510 -3.83 2.22 -17.69
C ILE A 510 -5.04 2.94 -17.10
N ILE A 511 -5.45 2.57 -15.88
CA ILE A 511 -6.42 3.34 -15.10
C ILE A 511 -5.61 4.11 -14.06
N THR A 512 -5.59 5.43 -14.16
CA THR A 512 -4.85 6.30 -13.23
C THR A 512 -5.80 7.36 -12.65
N THR A 513 -5.62 7.71 -11.38
CA THR A 513 -6.34 8.84 -10.77
C THR A 513 -5.40 10.02 -10.69
N TYR A 514 -5.70 11.06 -11.47
CA TYR A 514 -4.95 12.30 -11.48
C TYR A 514 -5.65 13.33 -10.60
N THR A 515 -4.91 13.99 -9.73
CA THR A 515 -5.42 15.06 -8.86
C THR A 515 -4.54 16.27 -9.04
N ILE A 516 -5.11 17.41 -9.44
CA ILE A 516 -4.37 18.65 -9.59
C ILE A 516 -4.01 19.19 -8.19
N SER A 517 -2.78 19.69 -8.03
CA SER A 517 -2.33 20.38 -6.82
C SER A 517 -3.27 21.58 -6.49
N PRO A 518 -3.58 21.82 -5.20
CA PRO A 518 -4.36 22.99 -4.79
C PRO A 518 -3.68 24.30 -5.21
N TRP A 519 -4.46 25.39 -5.23
CA TRP A 519 -3.89 26.71 -5.47
C TRP A 519 -2.97 27.10 -4.31
N ASP A 520 -1.71 27.44 -4.61
CA ASP A 520 -0.70 27.78 -3.60
C ASP A 520 -1.03 29.10 -2.90
N ILE A 521 -1.54 30.08 -3.65
CA ILE A 521 -1.87 31.42 -3.15
C ILE A 521 -3.19 31.87 -3.76
N SER A 522 -4.03 32.52 -2.97
CA SER A 522 -5.21 33.23 -3.48
C SER A 522 -5.31 34.63 -2.89
N PHE A 523 -5.80 35.59 -3.66
CA PHE A 523 -5.94 36.97 -3.20
C PHE A 523 -7.04 37.72 -3.95
N THR A 524 -7.72 38.61 -3.23
CA THR A 524 -8.73 39.50 -3.79
C THR A 524 -8.13 40.89 -3.97
N TRP A 525 -7.90 41.31 -5.22
CA TRP A 525 -7.25 42.59 -5.53
C TRP A 525 -8.13 43.55 -6.32
N ASN A 526 -7.88 44.85 -6.11
CA ASN A 526 -8.46 45.97 -6.87
C ASN A 526 -7.29 46.75 -7.52
N PRO A 527 -6.79 46.28 -8.67
CA PRO A 527 -5.56 46.80 -9.25
C PRO A 527 -5.74 48.24 -9.75
N THR A 528 -4.76 49.09 -9.43
CA THR A 528 -4.59 50.46 -9.94
C THR A 528 -3.53 50.46 -11.05
N SER A 529 -3.30 51.61 -11.70
CA SER A 529 -2.22 51.77 -12.67
C SER A 529 -0.81 51.53 -12.10
N GLU A 530 -0.67 51.45 -10.78
CA GLU A 530 0.61 51.24 -10.10
C GLU A 530 0.77 49.82 -9.53
N SER A 531 -0.26 48.97 -9.65
CA SER A 531 -0.24 47.61 -9.12
C SER A 531 0.74 46.71 -9.87
N LYS A 532 1.55 45.96 -9.11
CA LYS A 532 2.52 45.01 -9.66
C LYS A 532 2.41 43.69 -8.92
N LEU A 533 2.07 42.62 -9.65
CA LEU A 533 2.21 41.26 -9.17
C LEU A 533 3.63 40.79 -9.49
N ARG A 534 4.42 40.52 -8.44
CA ARG A 534 5.78 39.99 -8.57
C ARG A 534 5.91 38.63 -7.93
N ILE A 535 6.43 37.67 -8.68
CA ILE A 535 6.56 36.28 -8.26
C ILE A 535 7.95 35.75 -8.61
N ARG A 536 8.49 34.86 -7.77
CA ARG A 536 9.68 34.06 -8.07
C ARG A 536 9.44 32.60 -7.68
N ALA A 537 9.86 31.70 -8.56
CA ALA A 537 9.94 30.26 -8.29
C ALA A 537 11.27 29.68 -8.81
N THR A 538 11.59 28.43 -8.46
CA THR A 538 12.75 27.70 -9.02
C THR A 538 12.63 27.47 -10.54
N GLU A 539 13.77 27.23 -11.21
CA GLU A 539 13.89 27.19 -12.68
C GLU A 539 12.89 26.25 -13.35
N GLY A 540 12.23 26.71 -14.41
CA GLY A 540 11.39 25.85 -15.25
C GLY A 540 10.58 26.60 -16.31
N THR A 541 10.27 25.92 -17.40
CA THR A 541 9.37 26.40 -18.45
C THR A 541 7.90 26.20 -18.04
N ASN A 542 7.05 27.20 -18.32
CA ASN A 542 5.62 27.32 -18.01
C ASN A 542 5.25 26.87 -16.59
N ASN A 543 6.07 27.24 -15.61
CA ASN A 543 6.02 26.65 -14.29
C ASN A 543 5.15 27.39 -13.27
N ILE A 544 4.59 28.55 -13.62
CA ILE A 544 3.65 29.31 -12.79
C ILE A 544 2.36 29.58 -13.58
N MET A 545 1.22 29.23 -13.00
CA MET A 545 -0.11 29.57 -13.51
C MET A 545 -0.76 30.63 -12.65
N VAL A 546 -1.34 31.65 -13.30
CA VAL A 546 -2.14 32.69 -12.65
C VAL A 546 -3.53 32.69 -13.26
N ASP A 547 -4.53 32.37 -12.45
CA ASP A 547 -5.94 32.64 -12.74
C ASP A 547 -6.26 34.04 -12.23
N TRP A 548 -6.65 34.94 -13.12
CA TRP A 548 -6.92 36.33 -12.76
C TRP A 548 -8.32 36.54 -12.17
N GLY A 549 -9.15 35.51 -12.07
CA GLY A 549 -10.51 35.61 -11.54
C GLY A 549 -11.51 36.32 -12.47
N ASN A 550 -11.07 36.70 -13.68
CA ASN A 550 -11.88 37.32 -14.73
C ASN A 550 -12.20 36.38 -15.91
N GLY A 551 -11.96 35.07 -15.71
CA GLY A 551 -12.07 34.04 -16.75
C GLY A 551 -10.80 33.84 -17.59
N THR A 552 -9.74 34.61 -17.34
CA THR A 552 -8.45 34.48 -18.03
C THR A 552 -7.44 33.76 -17.14
N VAL A 553 -6.80 32.72 -17.67
CA VAL A 553 -5.67 32.02 -17.04
C VAL A 553 -4.43 32.21 -17.90
N THR A 554 -3.31 32.59 -17.28
CA THR A 554 -2.03 32.82 -17.97
C THR A 554 -0.92 31.97 -17.36
N THR A 555 0.05 31.55 -18.19
CA THR A 555 1.22 30.78 -17.77
C THR A 555 2.50 31.59 -17.97
N HIS A 556 3.42 31.52 -17.01
CA HIS A 556 4.66 32.29 -17.01
C HIS A 556 5.86 31.37 -16.72
N ASN A 557 7.02 31.71 -17.31
CA ASN A 557 8.29 31.02 -17.09
C ASN A 557 9.05 31.69 -15.95
N SER A 558 9.56 30.92 -14.99
CA SER A 558 10.52 31.41 -14.01
C SER A 558 11.92 30.92 -14.33
N ASP A 559 12.83 31.86 -14.61
CA ASP A 559 14.22 31.61 -15.00
C ASP A 559 15.12 31.15 -13.84
N GLY A 560 14.54 30.74 -12.71
CA GLY A 560 15.22 29.95 -11.68
C GLY A 560 16.32 30.59 -10.86
N GLY A 561 16.56 31.90 -11.00
CA GLY A 561 17.60 32.56 -10.22
C GLY A 561 17.54 34.08 -10.20
N ARG A 562 17.56 34.63 -8.98
CA ARG A 562 17.77 36.03 -8.55
C ARG A 562 16.71 37.09 -8.91
N TYR A 563 16.01 37.00 -10.04
CA TYR A 563 15.08 38.05 -10.48
C TYR A 563 13.61 37.62 -10.37
N TYR A 564 12.76 38.53 -9.87
CA TYR A 564 11.30 38.36 -9.83
C TYR A 564 10.70 38.71 -11.21
N ILE A 565 9.55 38.13 -11.54
CA ILE A 565 8.81 38.45 -12.77
C ILE A 565 7.75 39.50 -12.43
N ASP A 566 7.74 40.64 -13.13
CA ASP A 566 6.62 41.59 -13.11
C ASP A 566 5.53 41.07 -14.07
N ILE A 567 4.39 40.63 -13.53
CA ILE A 567 3.28 40.11 -14.34
C ILE A 567 2.27 41.25 -14.58
N PRO A 568 2.14 41.77 -15.82
CA PRO A 568 1.24 42.87 -16.12
C PRO A 568 -0.22 42.41 -16.10
N TYR A 569 -1.08 43.18 -15.45
CA TYR A 569 -2.53 42.98 -15.49
C TYR A 569 -3.18 43.86 -16.54
N ALA A 570 -3.96 43.28 -17.46
CA ALA A 570 -4.42 43.98 -18.65
C ALA A 570 -5.75 44.75 -18.51
N ASN A 571 -6.57 44.52 -17.46
CA ASN A 571 -7.96 45.02 -17.41
C ASN A 571 -8.36 45.68 -16.07
N ALA A 572 -8.30 47.02 -15.99
CA ALA A 572 -8.35 47.81 -14.77
C ALA A 572 -9.76 48.10 -14.15
N SER A 573 -10.71 47.17 -14.14
CA SER A 573 -12.04 47.44 -13.55
C SER A 573 -12.65 46.25 -12.78
N GLY A 574 -12.57 46.30 -11.44
CA GLY A 574 -13.33 45.43 -10.52
C GLY A 574 -12.46 44.68 -9.48
N PRO A 575 -13.06 44.19 -8.39
CA PRO A 575 -12.39 43.26 -7.48
C PRO A 575 -12.30 41.89 -8.14
N TYR A 576 -11.10 41.33 -8.20
CA TYR A 576 -10.88 39.99 -8.78
C TYR A 576 -10.30 39.03 -7.76
N ASN A 577 -10.79 37.79 -7.78
CA ASN A 577 -10.27 36.69 -6.97
C ASN A 577 -9.20 35.96 -7.77
N ALA A 578 -7.97 36.46 -7.69
CA ALA A 578 -6.85 35.86 -8.38
C ALA A 578 -6.29 34.67 -7.58
N LYS A 579 -5.76 33.69 -8.31
CA LYS A 579 -5.13 32.50 -7.74
C LYS A 579 -3.83 32.19 -8.47
N ILE A 580 -2.81 31.78 -7.71
CA ILE A 580 -1.50 31.41 -8.22
C ILE A 580 -1.22 29.97 -7.83
N ARG A 581 -0.69 29.18 -8.76
CA ARG A 581 -0.14 27.86 -8.47
C ARG A 581 1.11 27.58 -9.28
N ARG A 582 2.00 26.80 -8.69
CA ARG A 582 3.09 26.11 -9.38
C ARG A 582 2.51 25.01 -10.25
N VAL A 583 3.05 24.82 -11.44
CA VAL A 583 2.67 23.69 -12.32
C VAL A 583 3.34 22.40 -11.85
N ASN A 584 4.55 22.49 -11.30
CA ASN A 584 5.27 21.38 -10.66
C ASN A 584 5.45 21.69 -9.16
N PRO A 585 4.86 20.92 -8.23
CA PRO A 585 4.97 21.16 -6.79
C PRO A 585 6.37 20.89 -6.21
N LYS A 586 7.28 20.24 -6.95
CA LYS A 586 8.72 20.21 -6.60
C LYS A 586 9.38 21.59 -6.75
N HIS A 587 8.76 22.51 -7.49
CA HIS A 587 9.29 23.87 -7.58
C HIS A 587 9.03 24.62 -6.29
N VAL A 588 9.98 25.46 -5.90
CA VAL A 588 9.88 26.26 -4.68
C VAL A 588 9.33 27.62 -5.07
N LEU A 589 8.14 27.99 -4.56
CA LEU A 589 7.57 29.33 -4.68
C LEU A 589 8.02 30.15 -3.47
N ASP A 590 9.09 30.92 -3.64
CA ASP A 590 9.83 31.51 -2.52
C ASP A 590 9.62 33.01 -2.34
N TYR A 591 9.00 33.69 -3.30
CA TYR A 591 8.79 35.14 -3.29
C TYR A 591 7.40 35.52 -3.81
N LEU A 592 6.70 36.38 -3.06
CA LEU A 592 5.49 37.07 -3.50
C LEU A 592 5.57 38.56 -3.15
N ALA A 593 5.26 39.43 -4.11
CA ALA A 593 4.97 40.84 -3.83
C ALA A 593 3.70 41.32 -4.53
N VAL A 594 2.79 41.90 -3.73
CA VAL A 594 1.48 42.45 -4.11
C VAL A 594 1.26 43.85 -3.51
N ASN A 595 2.34 44.63 -3.38
CA ASN A 595 2.28 45.98 -2.83
C ASN A 595 1.40 46.91 -3.70
N ASN A 596 0.78 47.93 -3.09
CA ASN A 596 -0.01 48.96 -3.79
C ASN A 596 -1.09 48.38 -4.73
N SER A 597 -1.68 47.25 -4.36
CA SER A 597 -2.56 46.47 -5.24
C SER A 597 -4.02 46.40 -4.78
N GLY A 598 -4.36 47.19 -3.76
CA GLY A 598 -5.72 47.24 -3.21
C GLY A 598 -6.22 45.88 -2.70
N VAL A 599 -5.29 45.02 -2.25
CA VAL A 599 -5.59 43.66 -1.80
C VAL A 599 -6.41 43.72 -0.52
N THR A 600 -7.55 43.03 -0.50
CA THR A 600 -8.49 42.99 0.65
C THR A 600 -8.46 41.65 1.37
N GLN A 601 -8.09 40.57 0.67
CA GLN A 601 -7.88 39.23 1.21
C GLN A 601 -6.64 38.61 0.57
N LEU A 602 -5.83 37.92 1.37
CA LEU A 602 -4.63 37.20 0.93
C LEU A 602 -4.51 35.91 1.74
N ASP A 603 -4.51 34.78 1.03
CA ASP A 603 -4.26 33.45 1.59
C ASP A 603 -3.01 32.86 0.94
N VAL A 604 -2.00 32.62 1.78
CA VAL A 604 -0.71 32.03 1.42
C VAL A 604 -0.45 30.72 2.16
N THR A 605 -1.44 30.17 2.87
CA THR A 605 -1.27 29.02 3.77
C THR A 605 -0.87 27.72 3.06
N ASN A 606 -1.12 27.63 1.74
CA ASN A 606 -0.71 26.53 0.87
C ASN A 606 0.67 26.76 0.21
N ALA A 607 1.39 27.83 0.57
CA ALA A 607 2.72 28.15 0.07
C ALA A 607 3.79 28.09 1.19
N PRO A 608 4.06 26.91 1.80
CA PRO A 608 4.96 26.78 2.95
C PRO A 608 6.43 27.12 2.65
N ASP A 609 6.78 27.15 1.36
CA ASP A 609 8.10 27.46 0.86
C ASP A 609 8.39 28.96 0.74
N LEU A 610 7.39 29.81 0.98
CA LEU A 610 7.53 31.26 0.84
C LEU A 610 8.59 31.78 1.81
N SER A 611 9.63 32.41 1.26
CA SER A 611 10.72 33.02 2.03
C SER A 611 10.60 34.54 2.11
N ARG A 612 9.97 35.17 1.12
CA ARG A 612 9.77 36.62 1.09
C ARG A 612 8.35 37.00 0.71
N LEU A 613 7.71 37.83 1.53
CA LEU A 613 6.35 38.30 1.31
C LEU A 613 6.26 39.82 1.47
N TYR A 614 5.84 40.50 0.40
CA TYR A 614 5.58 41.93 0.38
C TYR A 614 4.10 42.18 0.07
N CYS A 615 3.37 42.72 1.04
CA CYS A 615 1.94 43.00 0.92
C CYS A 615 1.56 44.38 1.50
N ALA A 616 2.49 45.33 1.48
CA ALA A 616 2.30 46.68 1.99
C ALA A 616 1.36 47.54 1.13
N ASN A 617 0.79 48.59 1.73
CA ASN A 617 -0.11 49.56 1.11
C ASN A 617 -1.35 48.89 0.48
N ASN A 618 -2.08 48.15 1.30
CA ASN A 618 -3.25 47.36 0.92
C ASN A 618 -4.40 47.56 1.94
N LYS A 619 -5.44 46.73 1.89
CA LYS A 619 -6.63 46.80 2.75
C LYS A 619 -6.89 45.48 3.48
N LEU A 620 -5.84 44.72 3.80
CA LEU A 620 -5.96 43.44 4.51
C LEU A 620 -6.47 43.67 5.93
N GLN A 621 -7.52 42.95 6.31
CA GLN A 621 -8.06 42.95 7.68
C GLN A 621 -7.57 41.75 8.51
N SER A 622 -7.14 40.69 7.83
CA SER A 622 -6.56 39.49 8.42
C SER A 622 -5.48 38.91 7.49
N LEU A 623 -4.52 38.19 8.05
CA LEU A 623 -3.51 37.46 7.29
C LEU A 623 -3.02 36.26 8.13
N ASP A 624 -3.25 35.05 7.61
CA ASP A 624 -2.76 33.81 8.22
C ASP A 624 -1.42 33.40 7.60
N LEU A 625 -0.39 33.29 8.44
CA LEU A 625 0.96 32.86 8.07
C LEU A 625 1.39 31.57 8.79
N SER A 626 0.48 30.87 9.48
CA SER A 626 0.79 29.73 10.35
C SER A 626 1.56 28.59 9.66
N ASN A 627 1.40 28.42 8.34
CA ASN A 627 2.10 27.43 7.53
C ASN A 627 3.34 27.97 6.79
N ASN A 628 3.65 29.26 6.90
CA ASN A 628 4.69 29.95 6.12
C ASN A 628 5.99 30.20 6.92
N LYS A 629 6.47 29.16 7.61
CA LYS A 629 7.59 29.25 8.58
C LYS A 629 8.96 29.64 7.99
N LYS A 630 9.09 29.65 6.66
CA LYS A 630 10.34 29.98 5.96
C LYS A 630 10.52 31.47 5.65
N ILE A 631 9.52 32.31 5.98
CA ILE A 631 9.58 33.74 5.70
C ILE A 631 10.74 34.38 6.49
N ASP A 632 11.76 34.86 5.76
CA ASP A 632 12.93 35.57 6.28
C ASP A 632 12.85 37.10 6.06
N TYR A 633 12.00 37.55 5.14
CA TYR A 633 11.68 38.94 4.86
C TYR A 633 10.17 39.14 4.73
N PHE A 634 9.61 40.03 5.54
CA PHE A 634 8.17 40.32 5.54
C PHE A 634 7.90 41.82 5.61
N GLU A 635 7.06 42.32 4.69
CA GLU A 635 6.61 43.71 4.66
C GLU A 635 5.08 43.77 4.50
N CYS A 636 4.37 44.33 5.48
CA CYS A 636 2.90 44.43 5.46
C CYS A 636 2.36 45.80 5.90
N ASN A 637 3.19 46.84 5.81
CA ASN A 637 2.85 48.22 6.19
C ASN A 637 1.56 48.72 5.56
N ASP A 638 0.87 49.65 6.20
CA ASP A 638 -0.29 50.34 5.63
C ASP A 638 -1.41 49.38 5.18
N ASN A 639 -1.81 48.49 6.09
CA ASN A 639 -2.97 47.59 6.02
C ASN A 639 -3.96 47.85 7.19
N GLN A 640 -5.09 47.14 7.22
CA GLN A 640 -6.17 47.27 8.22
C GLN A 640 -6.20 46.11 9.23
N LEU A 641 -5.05 45.49 9.51
CA LEU A 641 -4.93 44.36 10.45
C LEU A 641 -5.27 44.80 11.87
N SER A 642 -5.97 43.93 12.63
CA SER A 642 -6.22 44.13 14.06
C SER A 642 -4.97 43.89 14.90
N LEU A 643 -4.99 44.35 16.15
CA LEU A 643 -3.89 44.12 17.09
C LEU A 643 -3.65 42.61 17.32
N GLU A 644 -4.73 41.83 17.42
CA GLU A 644 -4.69 40.36 17.54
C GLU A 644 -4.04 39.69 16.32
N GLN A 645 -4.38 40.14 15.10
CA GLN A 645 -3.78 39.61 13.87
C GLN A 645 -2.29 39.96 13.75
N LEU A 646 -1.90 41.17 14.17
CA LEU A 646 -0.49 41.55 14.24
C LEU A 646 0.26 40.65 15.24
N TYR A 647 -0.34 40.35 16.39
CA TYR A 647 0.24 39.40 17.36
C TYR A 647 0.37 37.99 16.78
N ASP A 648 -0.64 37.45 16.11
CA ASP A 648 -0.58 36.12 15.51
C ASP A 648 0.50 36.01 14.43
N ILE A 649 0.66 37.04 13.61
CA ILE A 649 1.71 37.13 12.59
C ILE A 649 3.10 37.14 13.24
N MET A 650 3.28 37.89 14.33
CA MET A 650 4.54 37.95 15.08
C MET A 650 4.83 36.65 15.84
N ASN A 651 3.82 35.95 16.33
CA ASN A 651 3.96 34.77 17.20
C ASN A 651 4.07 33.44 16.41
N ASN A 652 3.31 33.28 15.33
CA ASN A 652 3.09 31.98 14.69
C ASN A 652 3.55 31.91 13.22
N GLY A 653 3.71 33.07 12.56
CA GLY A 653 3.93 33.13 11.11
C GLY A 653 5.39 33.24 10.67
N ALA A 654 6.11 34.25 11.17
CA ALA A 654 7.47 34.60 10.72
C ALA A 654 8.39 35.04 11.88
N PRO A 655 8.61 34.20 12.91
CA PRO A 655 9.35 34.59 14.12
C PRO A 655 10.85 34.90 13.91
N TYR A 656 11.40 34.55 12.74
CA TYR A 656 12.83 34.72 12.40
C TYR A 656 13.07 35.68 11.21
N ALA A 657 12.08 36.49 10.83
CA ALA A 657 12.28 37.45 9.75
C ALA A 657 13.29 38.53 10.17
N ASN A 658 14.53 38.44 9.67
CA ASN A 658 15.65 39.34 9.97
C ASN A 658 15.38 40.81 9.59
N SER A 659 14.29 41.07 8.87
CA SER A 659 13.82 42.38 8.45
C SER A 659 12.31 42.38 8.32
N CYS A 660 11.62 42.28 9.45
CA CYS A 660 10.22 42.61 9.56
C CYS A 660 10.08 44.14 9.66
N ILE A 661 9.52 44.78 8.63
CA ILE A 661 9.12 46.20 8.73
C ILE A 661 7.61 46.19 8.93
N ILE A 662 7.20 46.34 10.20
CA ILE A 662 5.85 46.77 10.59
C ILE A 662 6.02 48.21 11.05
N SER A 663 5.93 49.13 10.10
CA SER A 663 5.93 50.58 10.32
C SER A 663 4.65 50.99 11.06
N PRO A 664 4.65 52.06 11.85
CA PRO A 664 3.61 52.32 12.83
C PRO A 664 2.26 52.55 12.14
N GLN A 665 1.37 51.57 12.25
CA GLN A 665 -0.07 51.83 12.16
C GLN A 665 -0.39 52.95 13.16
N ARG A 666 -1.15 53.97 12.73
CA ARG A 666 -2.03 54.69 13.67
C ARG A 666 -3.10 53.69 14.11
N LEU A 667 -2.78 52.84 15.08
CA LEU A 667 -3.80 52.07 15.78
C LEU A 667 -4.81 53.06 16.40
N PRO A 668 -6.11 52.74 16.42
CA PRO A 668 -7.09 53.60 17.08
C PRO A 668 -6.72 53.82 18.55
N GLU A 669 -6.91 55.05 19.05
CA GLU A 669 -6.68 55.39 20.45
C GLU A 669 -7.48 54.44 21.36
N THR A 670 -6.80 53.74 22.26
CA THR A 670 -7.42 52.78 23.18
C THR A 670 -7.77 53.49 24.49
N LYS A 671 -9.05 53.50 24.87
CA LYS A 671 -9.50 54.06 26.15
C LYS A 671 -9.33 53.05 27.29
N VAL A 672 -8.75 53.46 28.40
CA VAL A 672 -8.55 52.65 29.62
C VAL A 672 -8.85 53.49 30.87
N MET A 673 -9.30 52.85 31.94
CA MET A 673 -9.63 53.53 33.20
C MET A 673 -8.45 53.50 34.15
N ILE A 674 -8.35 54.48 35.06
CA ILE A 674 -7.36 54.44 36.14
C ILE A 674 -7.52 53.14 36.94
N GLY A 675 -6.41 52.42 37.11
CA GLY A 675 -6.38 51.14 37.82
C GLY A 675 -6.64 49.90 36.96
N ASP A 676 -6.96 50.06 35.67
CA ASP A 676 -7.05 48.92 34.76
C ASP A 676 -5.66 48.29 34.56
N VAL A 677 -5.60 46.96 34.65
CA VAL A 677 -4.38 46.18 34.41
C VAL A 677 -4.31 45.78 32.94
N ILE A 678 -3.31 46.31 32.23
CA ILE A 678 -3.01 45.97 30.85
C ILE A 678 -1.91 44.92 30.85
N THR A 679 -2.26 43.68 30.56
CA THR A 679 -1.30 42.59 30.47
C THR A 679 -0.55 42.66 29.14
N ILE A 680 0.76 42.82 29.22
CA ILE A 680 1.71 42.72 28.11
C ILE A 680 1.91 41.23 27.82
N PRO A 681 1.85 40.79 26.55
CA PRO A 681 2.06 39.40 26.19
C PRO A 681 3.44 38.88 26.62
N SER A 682 3.58 37.56 26.75
CA SER A 682 4.87 36.89 26.97
C SER A 682 5.11 35.79 25.94
N ILE A 683 6.37 35.56 25.57
CA ILE A 683 6.82 34.44 24.76
C ILE A 683 7.60 33.49 25.66
N ASN A 684 7.14 32.25 25.81
CA ASN A 684 7.78 31.24 26.67
C ASN A 684 8.07 31.74 28.11
N GLY A 685 7.20 32.60 28.65
CA GLY A 685 7.36 33.20 29.98
C GLY A 685 8.27 34.44 30.03
N THR A 686 8.75 34.96 28.89
CA THR A 686 9.50 36.22 28.80
C THR A 686 8.61 37.32 28.21
N TYR A 687 8.33 38.37 28.97
CA TYR A 687 7.50 39.49 28.53
C TYR A 687 8.21 40.35 27.47
N TYR A 688 7.43 40.94 26.57
CA TYR A 688 7.94 42.00 25.68
C TYR A 688 8.46 43.17 26.51
N ASP A 689 9.55 43.80 26.07
CA ASP A 689 10.05 45.00 26.72
C ASP A 689 9.15 46.18 26.34
N VAL A 690 8.84 47.05 27.30
CA VAL A 690 7.87 48.14 27.12
C VAL A 690 8.51 49.48 27.42
N GLU A 691 8.45 50.38 26.44
CA GLU A 691 8.83 51.77 26.60
C GLU A 691 7.57 52.64 26.58
N VAL A 692 7.22 53.18 27.75
CA VAL A 692 6.10 54.13 27.90
C VAL A 692 6.65 55.55 27.78
N ILE A 693 6.17 56.30 26.80
CA ILE A 693 6.50 57.71 26.61
C ILE A 693 5.55 58.55 27.47
N ALA A 694 5.72 58.47 28.78
CA ALA A 694 5.09 59.31 29.78
C ALA A 694 5.99 59.40 31.03
N ASP A 695 5.77 60.40 31.88
CA ASP A 695 6.46 60.48 33.17
C ASP A 695 6.08 59.24 34.03
N ARG A 696 7.06 58.66 34.75
CA ARG A 696 6.87 57.49 35.61
C ARG A 696 5.78 57.68 36.68
N ASN A 697 5.37 58.90 36.97
CA ASN A 697 4.27 59.20 37.89
C ASN A 697 2.86 58.92 37.31
N TYR A 698 2.74 58.55 36.03
CA TYR A 698 1.47 58.28 35.36
C TYR A 698 1.15 56.79 35.21
N TYR A 699 2.14 55.91 35.38
CA TYR A 699 1.95 54.47 35.20
C TYR A 699 2.82 53.65 36.15
N ASN A 700 2.41 52.41 36.40
CA ASN A 700 3.23 51.38 37.02
C ASN A 700 3.41 50.24 36.01
N TYR A 701 4.61 49.66 35.94
CA TYR A 701 4.90 48.52 35.08
C TYR A 701 5.72 47.48 35.85
N ILE A 702 5.13 46.33 36.12
CA ILE A 702 5.73 45.24 36.91
C ILE A 702 5.35 43.91 36.24
N ASP A 703 6.32 43.05 35.98
CA ASP A 703 6.12 41.66 35.51
C ASP A 703 5.11 41.52 34.35
N GLY A 704 5.20 42.42 33.37
CA GLY A 704 4.32 42.39 32.21
C GLY A 704 2.94 43.01 32.44
N GLU A 705 2.67 43.65 33.56
CA GLU A 705 1.41 44.37 33.82
C GLU A 705 1.63 45.88 33.83
N LEU A 706 0.97 46.59 32.92
CA LEU A 706 0.96 48.05 32.84
C LEU A 706 -0.34 48.59 33.43
N THR A 707 -0.23 49.45 34.45
CA THR A 707 -1.39 50.10 35.08
C THR A 707 -1.22 51.62 35.04
N PHE A 708 -2.22 52.34 34.54
CA PHE A 708 -2.21 53.80 34.60
C PHE A 708 -2.78 54.30 35.93
N ILE A 709 -2.06 55.20 36.58
CA ILE A 709 -2.36 55.69 37.94
C ILE A 709 -2.84 57.15 37.97
N LYS A 710 -2.81 57.86 36.84
CA LYS A 710 -3.30 59.24 36.68
C LYS A 710 -3.84 59.49 35.27
N THR A 711 -4.77 60.41 35.13
CA THR A 711 -5.29 60.88 33.83
C THR A 711 -4.29 61.78 33.11
N THR A 712 -4.31 61.79 31.78
CA THR A 712 -3.53 62.71 30.93
C THR A 712 -4.44 63.43 29.93
N GLU A 713 -4.10 64.66 29.57
CA GLU A 713 -4.79 65.39 28.49
C GLU A 713 -4.38 64.92 27.09
N GLN A 714 -3.20 64.31 26.96
CA GLN A 714 -2.68 63.75 25.71
C GLN A 714 -2.59 62.22 25.82
N PRO A 715 -2.87 61.47 24.74
CA PRO A 715 -2.71 60.02 24.75
C PRO A 715 -1.27 59.60 25.09
N ILE A 716 -1.12 58.65 26.00
CA ILE A 716 0.18 58.08 26.36
C ILE A 716 0.61 57.09 25.27
N LYS A 717 1.80 57.28 24.71
CA LYS A 717 2.36 56.39 23.70
C LYS A 717 3.16 55.26 24.36
N VAL A 718 2.90 54.02 23.96
CA VAL A 718 3.59 52.82 24.47
C VAL A 718 4.21 52.06 23.30
N PHE A 719 5.50 51.77 23.38
CA PHE A 719 6.22 50.90 22.46
C PHE A 719 6.42 49.51 23.07
N MET A 720 6.28 48.48 22.24
CA MET A 720 6.59 47.10 22.62
C MET A 720 7.71 46.55 21.73
N PHE A 721 8.70 45.90 22.35
CA PHE A 721 9.86 45.30 21.70
C PHE A 721 9.92 43.80 21.94
N HIS A 722 10.22 43.03 20.89
CA HIS A 722 10.45 41.59 21.02
C HIS A 722 11.68 41.32 21.92
N PRO A 723 11.62 40.34 22.84
CA PRO A 723 12.66 40.13 23.86
C PRO A 723 14.06 39.80 23.30
N ASP A 724 14.14 39.21 22.11
CA ASP A 724 15.41 38.89 21.43
C ASP A 724 16.03 40.06 20.64
N VAL A 725 15.44 41.27 20.71
CA VAL A 725 15.99 42.45 20.03
C VAL A 725 17.21 42.97 20.79
N VAL A 726 18.40 42.67 20.26
CA VAL A 726 19.70 42.99 20.89
C VAL A 726 20.02 44.50 20.86
N ASP A 727 19.46 45.26 19.92
CA ASP A 727 19.68 46.71 19.78
C ASP A 727 18.33 47.47 19.70
N LYS A 728 17.96 48.12 20.80
CA LYS A 728 16.68 48.85 20.95
C LYS A 728 16.61 50.12 20.11
N GLU A 729 17.76 50.76 19.80
CA GLU A 729 17.79 51.97 18.96
C GLU A 729 17.67 51.62 17.46
N GLN A 730 18.17 50.46 17.03
CA GLN A 730 18.08 49.98 15.64
C GLN A 730 16.92 49.01 15.37
N ALA A 731 16.09 48.71 16.37
CA ALA A 731 14.95 47.80 16.25
C ALA A 731 14.00 48.20 15.09
N LYS A 732 13.97 47.38 14.02
CA LYS A 732 13.14 47.63 12.82
C LYS A 732 11.67 47.18 12.96
N ALA A 733 11.35 46.40 14.00
CA ALA A 733 9.98 46.07 14.37
C ALA A 733 9.59 46.88 15.62
N LYS A 734 8.64 47.81 15.48
CA LYS A 734 8.09 48.62 16.59
C LYS A 734 6.57 48.65 16.50
N VAL A 735 5.88 48.11 17.50
CA VAL A 735 4.43 48.33 17.65
C VAL A 735 4.22 49.52 18.59
N SER A 736 3.43 50.51 18.16
CA SER A 736 3.10 51.71 18.95
C SER A 736 1.61 51.73 19.26
N ILE A 737 1.23 51.82 20.54
CA ILE A 737 -0.16 51.96 20.98
C ILE A 737 -0.32 53.31 21.69
N TYR A 738 -1.47 53.97 21.50
CA TYR A 738 -1.83 55.21 22.19
C TYR A 738 -2.98 54.97 23.17
N TYR A 739 -2.80 55.31 24.45
CA TYR A 739 -3.80 55.13 25.51
C TYR A 739 -4.36 56.46 26.02
N THR A 740 -5.67 56.56 26.17
CA THR A 740 -6.35 57.67 26.88
C THR A 740 -6.86 57.15 28.23
N VAL A 741 -6.56 57.86 29.34
CA VAL A 741 -6.82 57.39 30.72
C VAL A 741 -7.92 58.24 31.40
N GLU A 742 -9.01 57.62 31.89
CA GLU A 742 -10.18 58.29 32.50
C GLU A 742 -10.55 57.77 33.92
N TYR A 743 -11.33 58.53 34.71
CA TYR A 743 -11.81 58.15 36.07
C TYR A 743 -13.09 57.31 36.03
N ARG A 744 -13.27 56.40 37.02
CA ARG A 744 -14.51 55.65 37.24
C ARG A 744 -15.49 56.44 38.12
N ASN A 745 -16.75 56.53 37.70
CA ASN A 745 -17.82 57.31 38.34
C ASN A 745 -18.83 56.40 39.07
N PHE A 746 -19.37 56.84 40.21
CA PHE A 746 -20.38 56.15 41.01
C PHE A 746 -21.55 57.07 41.38
N ASN A 747 -22.76 56.53 41.47
CA ASN A 747 -23.99 57.26 41.77
C ASN A 747 -24.39 57.11 43.24
N ILE A 748 -24.60 58.24 43.91
CA ILE A 748 -25.11 58.31 45.28
C ILE A 748 -26.53 58.87 45.24
N ASN A 749 -27.50 58.05 45.64
CA ASN A 749 -28.92 58.39 45.61
C ASN A 749 -29.54 58.17 46.97
N ALA A 750 -30.18 59.19 47.52
CA ALA A 750 -30.86 59.12 48.80
C ALA A 750 -32.25 59.74 48.75
N THR A 751 -33.21 59.13 49.44
CA THR A 751 -34.62 59.52 49.45
C THR A 751 -35.15 59.64 50.88
N ALA A 752 -36.24 60.39 51.09
CA ALA A 752 -36.94 60.39 52.37
C ALA A 752 -37.98 59.27 52.39
N ASN A 753 -38.15 58.57 53.52
CA ASN A 753 -39.17 57.55 53.73
C ASN A 753 -40.60 58.09 53.51
N ASN A 754 -40.82 59.38 53.70
CA ASN A 754 -42.00 60.12 53.27
C ASN A 754 -41.57 61.45 52.63
N PRO A 755 -41.72 61.62 51.30
CA PRO A 755 -41.28 62.83 50.59
C PRO A 755 -41.99 64.12 51.05
N LEU A 756 -43.17 64.01 51.66
CA LEU A 756 -43.90 65.17 52.20
C LEU A 756 -43.32 65.68 53.53
N ASN A 757 -42.42 64.92 54.16
CA ASN A 757 -41.85 65.24 55.47
C ASN A 757 -40.44 65.84 55.39
N GLY A 758 -39.84 65.87 54.20
CA GLY A 758 -38.52 66.46 53.97
C GLY A 758 -37.93 66.09 52.61
N SER A 759 -36.95 66.87 52.17
CA SER A 759 -36.18 66.67 50.94
C SER A 759 -34.71 66.35 51.23
N ILE A 760 -34.03 65.72 50.28
CA ILE A 760 -32.64 65.28 50.41
C ILE A 760 -31.74 66.15 49.52
N VAL A 761 -30.58 66.55 50.06
CA VAL A 761 -29.53 67.29 49.35
C VAL A 761 -28.25 66.46 49.38
N GLY A 762 -27.53 66.41 48.26
CA GLY A 762 -26.26 65.68 48.11
C GLY A 762 -26.32 64.43 47.23
N ASN A 763 -27.44 64.19 46.53
CA ASN A 763 -27.49 63.16 45.49
C ASN A 763 -26.70 63.58 44.27
N GLY A 764 -26.01 62.65 43.62
CA GLY A 764 -25.23 62.93 42.42
C GLY A 764 -24.28 61.83 42.03
N THR A 765 -23.54 62.08 40.95
CA THR A 765 -22.45 61.24 40.48
C THR A 765 -21.13 61.78 41.03
N TYR A 766 -20.34 60.91 41.63
CA TYR A 766 -19.07 61.20 42.28
C TYR A 766 -17.97 60.31 41.70
N ASN A 767 -16.74 60.79 41.67
CA ASN A 767 -15.60 59.99 41.25
C ASN A 767 -15.22 58.98 42.35
N TYR A 768 -14.62 57.85 41.97
CA TYR A 768 -14.04 56.90 42.94
C TYR A 768 -13.06 57.61 43.89
N GLY A 769 -13.29 57.47 45.20
CA GLY A 769 -12.47 58.09 46.25
C GLY A 769 -12.88 59.53 46.62
N GLU A 770 -13.85 60.13 45.94
CA GLU A 770 -14.39 61.44 46.28
C GLU A 770 -15.26 61.38 47.55
N THR A 771 -15.41 62.49 48.26
CA THR A 771 -16.22 62.56 49.49
C THR A 771 -17.63 63.09 49.17
N ALA A 772 -18.66 62.29 49.43
CA ALA A 772 -20.07 62.67 49.31
C ALA A 772 -20.65 63.09 50.67
N THR A 773 -21.56 64.05 50.69
CA THR A 773 -22.26 64.51 51.90
C THR A 773 -23.76 64.61 51.64
N LEU A 774 -24.55 63.82 52.37
CA LEU A 774 -26.01 63.78 52.28
C LEU A 774 -26.65 64.51 53.45
N SER A 775 -27.63 65.35 53.18
CA SER A 775 -28.36 66.13 54.19
C SER A 775 -29.87 66.02 54.00
N VAL A 776 -30.63 65.93 55.09
CA VAL A 776 -32.09 66.05 55.09
C VAL A 776 -32.50 67.47 55.44
N LEU A 777 -33.31 68.08 54.60
CA LEU A 777 -34.08 69.29 54.88
C LEU A 777 -35.49 68.88 55.32
N LEU A 778 -35.83 69.11 56.59
CA LEU A 778 -37.14 68.74 57.15
C LEU A 778 -38.23 69.73 56.71
N GLU A 779 -39.40 69.21 56.36
CA GLU A 779 -40.60 70.01 56.08
C GLU A 779 -41.65 69.79 57.17
N GLY A 780 -42.34 70.87 57.59
CA GLY A 780 -43.36 70.81 58.64
C GLY A 780 -42.81 70.46 60.02
N ASN A 781 -43.67 69.91 60.89
CA ASN A 781 -43.33 69.56 62.28
C ASN A 781 -42.79 68.12 62.38
N ASN A 782 -41.74 67.81 61.62
CA ASN A 782 -41.11 66.49 61.55
C ASN A 782 -39.71 66.50 62.17
N ARG A 783 -39.20 65.33 62.59
CA ARG A 783 -37.80 65.11 63.01
C ARG A 783 -37.13 64.02 62.18
N PHE A 784 -35.83 64.16 61.97
CA PHE A 784 -34.98 63.13 61.39
C PHE A 784 -34.58 62.10 62.45
N ILE A 785 -34.56 60.82 62.09
CA ILE A 785 -34.18 59.72 62.97
C ILE A 785 -32.81 59.16 62.59
N ASN A 786 -32.67 58.66 61.36
CA ASN A 786 -31.45 58.05 60.82
C ASN A 786 -31.51 57.86 59.29
N TRP A 787 -30.36 57.54 58.71
CA TRP A 787 -30.21 57.01 57.36
C TRP A 787 -30.15 55.49 57.41
N THR A 788 -30.87 54.82 56.52
CA THR A 788 -30.81 53.37 56.31
C THR A 788 -30.38 53.02 54.90
N ASP A 789 -29.87 51.82 54.70
CA ASP A 789 -29.75 51.23 53.36
C ASP A 789 -31.11 50.73 52.86
N SER A 790 -31.14 50.17 51.64
CA SER A 790 -32.34 49.60 51.02
C SER A 790 -32.89 48.36 51.75
N GLU A 791 -32.10 47.72 52.62
CA GLU A 791 -32.52 46.59 53.45
C GLU A 791 -33.09 47.02 54.81
N GLY A 792 -33.01 48.32 55.13
CA GLY A 792 -33.52 48.91 56.37
C GLY A 792 -32.52 48.92 57.52
N ASN A 793 -31.25 48.56 57.28
CA ASN A 793 -30.20 48.64 58.29
C ASN A 793 -29.76 50.09 58.49
N VAL A 794 -29.52 50.50 59.74
CA VAL A 794 -29.07 51.87 60.05
C VAL A 794 -27.62 52.06 59.61
N VAL A 795 -27.41 52.99 58.66
CA VAL A 795 -26.08 53.32 58.11
C VAL A 795 -25.47 54.51 58.84
N SER A 796 -26.28 55.49 59.24
CA SER A 796 -25.82 56.64 60.04
C SER A 796 -26.97 57.30 60.77
N THR A 797 -26.74 57.80 61.98
CA THR A 797 -27.69 58.65 62.71
C THR A 797 -27.36 60.15 62.57
N GLU A 798 -26.31 60.48 61.83
CA GLU A 798 -25.87 61.86 61.62
C GLU A 798 -26.59 62.52 60.44
N ASN A 799 -26.93 63.79 60.59
CA ASN A 799 -27.46 64.62 59.51
C ASN A 799 -26.81 66.02 59.61
N PRO A 800 -25.93 66.41 58.68
CA PRO A 800 -25.54 65.71 57.45
C PRO A 800 -24.68 64.45 57.68
N TYR A 801 -24.73 63.49 56.74
CA TYR A 801 -23.91 62.28 56.71
C TYR A 801 -22.85 62.37 55.60
N THR A 802 -21.57 62.27 55.96
CA THR A 802 -20.42 62.39 55.03
C THR A 802 -19.63 61.08 54.94
N PHE A 803 -19.27 60.65 53.73
CA PHE A 803 -18.52 59.40 53.49
C PHE A 803 -17.72 59.43 52.17
N THR A 804 -16.74 58.52 52.04
CA THR A 804 -15.95 58.32 50.80
C THR A 804 -16.65 57.39 49.82
N VAL A 805 -16.79 57.81 48.57
CA VAL A 805 -17.47 57.08 47.51
C VAL A 805 -16.58 55.99 46.94
N THR A 806 -16.97 54.74 47.15
CA THR A 806 -16.24 53.56 46.65
C THR A 806 -17.11 52.62 45.80
N LYS A 807 -18.42 52.85 45.81
CA LYS A 807 -19.45 52.11 45.07
C LYS A 807 -20.71 52.96 44.97
N ASP A 808 -21.66 52.53 44.13
CA ASP A 808 -23.02 53.07 44.12
C ASP A 808 -23.68 52.85 45.49
N LEU A 809 -24.44 53.84 45.95
CA LEU A 809 -25.10 53.78 47.26
C LEU A 809 -26.52 54.33 47.18
N GLU A 810 -27.48 53.53 47.66
CA GLU A 810 -28.87 53.94 47.84
C GLU A 810 -29.21 54.03 49.34
N LEU A 811 -29.66 55.20 49.79
CA LEU A 811 -29.98 55.46 51.19
C LEU A 811 -31.40 56.02 51.37
N ILE A 812 -31.98 55.78 52.54
CA ILE A 812 -33.30 56.29 52.91
C ILE A 812 -33.20 57.05 54.24
N ALA A 813 -33.58 58.32 54.26
CA ALA A 813 -33.74 59.10 55.47
C ALA A 813 -35.08 58.80 56.13
N LYS A 814 -35.08 58.41 57.41
CA LYS A 814 -36.28 58.14 58.19
C LYS A 814 -36.75 59.37 58.96
N LEU A 815 -37.95 59.86 58.64
CA LEU A 815 -38.58 61.07 59.20
C LEU A 815 -39.91 60.75 59.91
N GLU A 816 -40.20 61.42 61.04
CA GLU A 816 -41.42 61.22 61.84
C GLU A 816 -42.02 62.55 62.40
N PRO A 817 -43.36 62.69 62.57
CA PRO A 817 -44.00 63.89 63.12
C PRO A 817 -43.80 64.08 64.64
N LEU A 818 -43.65 65.34 65.07
CA LEU A 818 -43.61 65.74 66.49
C LEU A 818 -45.04 65.98 67.04
N ASN A 819 -45.49 65.13 67.97
CA ASN A 819 -46.74 65.31 68.73
C ASN A 819 -46.47 65.46 70.24
N ALA A 820 -47.02 66.50 70.88
CA ALA A 820 -47.60 66.43 72.23
C ALA A 820 -48.34 67.73 72.62
N SER A 821 -49.52 67.54 73.21
CA SER A 821 -50.39 68.52 73.89
C SER A 821 -49.71 69.23 75.06
N GLY A 822 -50.00 70.52 75.25
CA GLY A 822 -49.63 71.30 76.44
C GLY A 822 -49.85 72.81 76.27
N ILE A 823 -50.93 73.32 76.86
CA ILE A 823 -51.48 74.69 76.87
C ILE A 823 -50.51 75.71 77.51
N ASP A 824 -50.26 76.89 76.90
CA ASP A 824 -50.93 78.17 77.26
C ASP A 824 -50.43 79.39 76.45
N SER A 825 -51.36 80.29 76.14
CA SER A 825 -51.20 81.50 75.33
C SER A 825 -50.72 82.72 76.13
N ASN A 826 -49.66 83.42 75.69
CA ASN A 826 -49.70 84.87 75.46
C ASN A 826 -48.37 85.47 74.93
N THR A 827 -48.56 86.50 74.09
CA THR A 827 -47.62 87.54 73.66
C THR A 827 -46.46 87.15 72.73
N ALA A 828 -46.74 87.31 71.44
CA ALA A 828 -45.75 87.45 70.38
C ALA A 828 -44.94 88.75 70.54
N ILE A 829 -43.62 88.65 70.49
CA ILE A 829 -42.75 89.70 69.94
C ILE A 829 -41.93 89.01 68.86
N ASP A 830 -42.29 89.32 67.61
CA ASP A 830 -41.63 88.84 66.41
C ASP A 830 -40.25 89.51 66.30
N LEU A 831 -39.19 88.74 66.07
CA LEU A 831 -37.81 89.22 66.02
C LEU A 831 -37.62 90.18 64.83
N GLN A 832 -37.13 91.40 65.08
CA GLN A 832 -36.92 92.41 64.02
C GLN A 832 -35.45 92.85 63.89
N VAL A 833 -35.01 93.01 62.64
CA VAL A 833 -33.69 93.55 62.27
C VAL A 833 -33.88 94.76 61.34
N TYR A 834 -33.36 95.93 61.75
CA TYR A 834 -33.58 97.24 61.11
C TYR A 834 -32.44 98.24 61.39
N PRO A 835 -32.24 99.29 60.60
CA PRO A 835 -32.88 99.57 59.32
C PRO A 835 -32.35 98.64 58.21
N ASN A 836 -33.19 98.38 57.21
CA ASN A 836 -32.78 97.78 55.95
C ASN A 836 -33.34 98.65 54.80
N PRO A 837 -32.51 99.38 54.04
CA PRO A 837 -31.04 99.33 54.00
C PRO A 837 -30.35 99.92 55.23
N VAL A 838 -29.24 99.31 55.67
CA VAL A 838 -28.37 99.79 56.74
C VAL A 838 -27.27 100.71 56.19
N VAL A 839 -26.94 101.78 56.90
CA VAL A 839 -25.77 102.62 56.61
C VAL A 839 -24.64 102.15 57.51
N ASP A 840 -24.55 102.57 58.77
CA ASP A 840 -23.42 102.14 59.62
C ASP A 840 -23.84 101.16 60.71
N MET A 841 -24.98 101.36 61.36
CA MET A 841 -25.43 100.54 62.50
C MET A 841 -26.71 99.77 62.19
N LEU A 842 -26.66 98.44 62.38
CA LEU A 842 -27.79 97.54 62.30
C LEU A 842 -28.32 97.22 63.70
N TYR A 843 -29.60 97.44 63.96
CA TYR A 843 -30.27 97.16 65.23
C TYR A 843 -31.09 95.87 65.19
N ILE A 844 -31.14 95.18 66.32
CA ILE A 844 -31.82 93.91 66.52
C ILE A 844 -32.74 94.05 67.73
N ASN A 845 -34.05 93.93 67.50
CA ASN A 845 -35.04 93.89 68.56
C ASN A 845 -35.50 92.44 68.75
N ALA A 846 -34.92 91.79 69.76
CA ALA A 846 -35.22 90.43 70.19
C ALA A 846 -34.84 90.28 71.67
N GLU A 847 -35.53 89.42 72.41
CA GLU A 847 -35.08 89.07 73.76
C GLU A 847 -33.89 88.08 73.71
N ARG A 848 -32.85 88.37 74.50
CA ARG A 848 -31.70 87.49 74.76
C ARG A 848 -31.03 86.98 73.49
N VAL A 849 -30.48 87.91 72.71
CA VAL A 849 -29.61 87.55 71.60
C VAL A 849 -28.36 86.86 72.19
N GLN A 850 -27.90 85.81 71.55
CA GLN A 850 -26.70 85.06 71.97
C GLN A 850 -25.58 85.22 70.97
N LEU A 851 -25.92 85.34 69.69
CA LEU A 851 -24.97 85.44 68.60
C LEU A 851 -25.58 86.16 67.41
N VAL A 852 -24.81 87.05 66.79
CA VAL A 852 -25.10 87.64 65.49
C VAL A 852 -23.93 87.35 64.56
N ASN A 853 -24.21 86.67 63.45
CA ASN A 853 -23.27 86.45 62.37
C ASN A 853 -23.75 87.15 61.10
N ILE A 854 -22.85 87.88 60.45
CA ILE A 854 -23.12 88.52 59.16
C ILE A 854 -22.19 87.91 58.13
N TYR A 855 -22.76 87.44 57.02
CA TYR A 855 -22.05 86.87 55.89
C TYR A 855 -22.25 87.74 54.64
N ASN A 856 -21.26 87.79 53.76
CA ASN A 856 -21.48 88.30 52.41
C ASN A 856 -22.32 87.29 51.58
N LEU A 857 -22.76 87.68 50.36
CA LEU A 857 -23.57 86.81 49.49
C LEU A 857 -22.83 85.56 48.98
N GLN A 858 -21.50 85.52 49.07
CA GLN A 858 -20.68 84.34 48.78
C GLN A 858 -20.59 83.38 49.98
N GLY A 859 -21.23 83.69 51.11
CA GLY A 859 -21.27 82.85 52.31
C GLY A 859 -20.05 82.97 53.22
N VAL A 860 -19.19 83.98 53.02
CA VAL A 860 -18.03 84.25 53.89
C VAL A 860 -18.48 85.08 55.09
N LEU A 861 -18.13 84.63 56.30
CA LEU A 861 -18.42 85.32 57.56
C LEU A 861 -17.59 86.61 57.64
N VAL A 862 -18.24 87.77 57.71
CA VAL A 862 -17.60 89.08 57.77
C VAL A 862 -17.67 89.71 59.18
N ILE A 863 -18.73 89.43 59.94
CA ILE A 863 -18.87 89.89 61.34
C ILE A 863 -19.44 88.75 62.18
N SER A 864 -18.89 88.52 63.37
CA SER A 864 -19.44 87.62 64.38
C SER A 864 -19.35 88.26 65.76
N GLN A 865 -20.48 88.37 66.44
CA GLN A 865 -20.57 88.92 67.80
C GLN A 865 -21.36 87.99 68.69
N LYS A 866 -20.80 87.63 69.85
CA LYS A 866 -21.46 86.80 70.88
C LYS A 866 -21.85 87.65 72.07
N GLY A 867 -23.00 87.34 72.67
CA GLY A 867 -23.58 88.08 73.81
C GLY A 867 -24.97 88.61 73.50
N ASP A 868 -25.54 89.37 74.44
CA ASP A 868 -26.84 90.04 74.28
C ASP A 868 -26.71 91.28 73.39
N ILE A 869 -26.65 91.03 72.09
CA ILE A 869 -26.40 92.03 71.05
C ILE A 869 -27.71 92.66 70.60
N GLN A 870 -27.85 93.97 70.82
CA GLN A 870 -28.96 94.77 70.30
C GLN A 870 -28.59 95.59 69.06
N SER A 871 -27.30 95.67 68.71
CA SER A 871 -26.84 96.36 67.51
C SER A 871 -25.47 95.90 67.03
N VAL A 872 -25.21 95.99 65.72
CA VAL A 872 -23.94 95.63 65.07
C VAL A 872 -23.47 96.77 64.18
N ASP A 873 -22.21 97.19 64.35
CA ASP A 873 -21.54 98.16 63.49
C ASP A 873 -21.05 97.48 62.20
N MET A 874 -21.57 97.99 61.08
CA MET A 874 -21.31 97.57 59.70
C MET A 874 -20.64 98.67 58.87
N GLY A 875 -20.23 99.80 59.46
CA GLY A 875 -19.69 100.95 58.72
C GLY A 875 -18.41 100.66 57.95
N HIS A 876 -17.63 99.68 58.39
CA HIS A 876 -16.39 99.23 57.74
C HIS A 876 -16.61 98.25 56.57
N LEU A 877 -17.84 97.80 56.35
CA LEU A 877 -18.17 96.87 55.27
C LEU A 877 -18.56 97.63 53.99
N SER A 878 -18.12 97.12 52.84
CA SER A 878 -18.47 97.66 51.52
C SER A 878 -19.98 97.60 51.27
N SER A 879 -20.51 98.53 50.47
CA SER A 879 -21.92 98.51 50.05
C SER A 879 -22.26 97.23 49.27
N GLY A 880 -23.43 96.65 49.54
CA GLY A 880 -23.82 95.35 49.01
C GLY A 880 -24.84 94.58 49.85
N GLY A 881 -25.23 93.38 49.40
CA GLY A 881 -26.11 92.49 50.15
C GLY A 881 -25.37 91.66 51.20
N TYR A 882 -25.98 91.46 52.36
CA TYR A 882 -25.45 90.65 53.45
C TYR A 882 -26.52 89.76 54.05
N ILE A 883 -26.13 88.57 54.50
CA ILE A 883 -26.99 87.62 55.22
C ILE A 883 -26.70 87.77 56.71
N VAL A 884 -27.69 88.21 57.48
CA VAL A 884 -27.62 88.31 58.94
C VAL A 884 -28.31 87.10 59.54
N ILE A 885 -27.59 86.39 60.40
CA ILE A 885 -28.10 85.29 61.21
C ILE A 885 -28.05 85.71 62.68
N VAL A 886 -29.21 85.80 63.32
CA VAL A 886 -29.36 86.12 64.75
C VAL A 886 -29.80 84.86 65.47
N LYS A 887 -29.06 84.45 66.49
CA LYS A 887 -29.42 83.35 67.40
C LYS A 887 -29.87 83.94 68.72
N THR A 888 -31.08 83.62 69.15
CA THR A 888 -31.55 83.82 70.53
C THR A 888 -31.50 82.48 71.27
N ALA A 889 -31.85 82.47 72.56
CA ALA A 889 -31.96 81.22 73.32
C ALA A 889 -32.94 80.21 72.70
N ASN A 890 -33.98 80.69 72.00
CA ASN A 890 -35.11 79.86 71.58
C ASN A 890 -35.33 79.83 70.05
N SER A 891 -34.64 80.66 69.27
CA SER A 891 -34.83 80.75 67.82
C SER A 891 -33.57 81.15 67.05
N LEU A 892 -33.47 80.71 65.80
CA LEU A 892 -32.46 81.15 64.83
C LEU A 892 -33.16 81.90 63.69
N TYR A 893 -32.84 83.17 63.54
CA TYR A 893 -33.41 84.04 62.52
C TYR A 893 -32.39 84.35 61.43
N ARG A 894 -32.79 84.25 60.16
CA ARG A 894 -31.95 84.58 59.00
C ARG A 894 -32.66 85.61 58.13
N LYS A 895 -32.00 86.73 57.84
CA LYS A 895 -32.50 87.78 56.94
C LYS A 895 -31.41 88.31 56.02
N VAL A 896 -31.77 88.60 54.77
CA VAL A 896 -30.89 89.36 53.86
C VAL A 896 -31.15 90.85 54.05
N ILE A 897 -30.10 91.62 54.25
CA ILE A 897 -30.14 93.08 54.35
C ILE A 897 -29.24 93.71 53.28
N LEU A 898 -29.49 94.98 52.98
CA LEU A 898 -28.70 95.78 52.06
C LEU A 898 -27.89 96.82 52.84
N LYS A 899 -26.57 96.85 52.67
CA LYS A 899 -25.68 97.92 53.15
C LYS A 899 -25.54 98.97 52.05
N LYS A 900 -25.85 100.22 52.36
CA LYS A 900 -25.64 101.37 51.47
C LYS A 900 -24.25 101.95 51.60
#